data_AF-A0A9R1MAP2-F1
#
_entry.id   AF-A0A9R1MAP2-F1
#
_cell.length_a   1.000
_cell.length_b   1.000
_cell.length_c   1.000
_cell.angle_alpha   90.00
_cell.angle_beta   90.00
_cell.angle_gamma   90.00
#
_symmetry.space_group_name_H-M   'P 1'
#
loop_
_entity.id
_entity.type
_entity.pdbx_description
1 polymer ?
#
loop_
_entity_poly.entity_id
_entity_poly.type
_entity_poly.pdbx_seq_one_letter_code
_entity_poly.pdbx_strand_id
1 'polypeptide(L)'
;MEATAIYDTRLGTWVMLSDGEDSTSAVFDRLLSHVFRLYRGVESVLCVGAAFGLCWAAWRYYERNSCLRSYGRDMTGSKQAANPVVGRDSEIDRVVSILCRKTKNCAALVGAAGVGKTAIAEGLAQRIAAGKVPAALAGARVVEVDLAAMVSGTLFRGMFEERIKSVIKQAEDSGGKIVLFIDEMHMLLGAGDGLGGCQDAANMLKPALARGRIRCVGATTFDDYRKYIEKDAALERRFQKVHVEEPSMQDTIAMLRALKQQYEQHHGLEIQDAALVAAAQLAGRYITGRQFPDKAIDLIDEACATATKTMMPVGDQEENVNTVQSTSKNAAKEAIVSPNHVAQVVSQWTGIPVAALDQEEKHRLIHLPSRLRERVVGQDEAVNLVAQAVLRSRAGFGQPGQPIGSFLFLGSTGVGKTELAKALAEQLFDSEKMLVRFDMSEFVDRGSVLRLIGAPPSYNGHEDGGQLTEKIRRRPYSVILFDEVEKADPSVLNLFVQLLDDGVLTDGKGRTVDFKNTIIIMTSNLGAEHLTAGMAGNGTMEAARDLVMHQVQKHFKPELCNRMSEIVIFEPLSRDKLKEIVKIQMKRIVARVASKGICLSVSDAALEVVLSESYNPMYGARPVKRWLLKNVMTDLSEMLVNGQVVEGSSVSIDAADDRRLKFEVVKKVH
;
A
#
# COMPACT_ATOMS: atom_id res chain seq x y z
N MET A 1 -33.69 -0.31 -108.30
CA MET A 1 -34.39 0.65 -107.42
C MET A 1 -33.39 1.10 -106.39
N GLU A 2 -33.06 2.39 -106.38
CA GLU A 2 -32.17 3.00 -105.40
C GLU A 2 -32.77 2.78 -104.00
N ALA A 3 -32.04 2.06 -103.15
CA ALA A 3 -32.43 1.81 -101.77
C ALA A 3 -32.24 3.10 -100.96
N THR A 4 -33.34 3.63 -100.41
CA THR A 4 -33.33 4.82 -99.56
C THR A 4 -33.02 4.38 -98.12
N ALA A 5 -31.82 4.72 -97.64
CA ALA A 5 -31.44 4.51 -96.25
C ALA A 5 -32.03 5.64 -95.38
N ILE A 6 -32.53 5.30 -94.19
CA ILE A 6 -32.98 6.28 -93.17
C ILE A 6 -32.10 6.11 -91.92
N TYR A 7 -31.65 7.23 -91.34
CA TYR A 7 -30.83 7.24 -90.12
C TYR A 7 -31.74 7.33 -88.88
N ASP A 8 -31.69 6.34 -87.99
CA ASP A 8 -32.47 6.33 -86.75
C ASP A 8 -31.66 6.90 -85.58
N THR A 9 -32.16 7.99 -85.01
CA THR A 9 -31.50 8.75 -83.93
C THR A 9 -31.59 8.08 -82.56
N ARG A 10 -32.38 7.02 -82.36
CA ARG A 10 -32.41 6.26 -81.11
C ARG A 10 -31.45 5.06 -81.08
N LEU A 11 -30.96 4.62 -82.24
CA LEU A 11 -30.05 3.48 -82.37
C LEU A 11 -28.67 3.83 -82.97
N GLY A 12 -28.51 5.02 -83.56
CA GLY A 12 -27.20 5.55 -83.96
C GLY A 12 -26.57 4.89 -85.21
N THR A 13 -27.39 4.32 -86.11
CA THR A 13 -26.94 3.65 -87.34
C THR A 13 -27.96 3.79 -88.49
N TRP A 14 -27.51 3.62 -89.74
CA TRP A 14 -28.40 3.56 -90.92
C TRP A 14 -29.09 2.20 -91.03
N VAL A 15 -30.40 2.18 -91.27
CA VAL A 15 -31.18 0.95 -91.47
C VAL A 15 -31.70 0.90 -92.91
N MET A 16 -31.54 -0.26 -93.55
CA MET A 16 -32.04 -0.55 -94.89
C MET A 16 -33.34 -1.33 -94.77
N LEU A 17 -34.41 -0.85 -95.39
CA LEU A 17 -35.68 -1.58 -95.47
C LEU A 17 -35.67 -2.46 -96.72
N SER A 18 -35.76 -3.78 -96.54
CA SER A 18 -36.14 -4.72 -97.60
C SER A 18 -37.54 -5.27 -97.28
N ASP A 19 -38.44 -5.18 -98.25
CA ASP A 19 -39.82 -5.63 -98.15
C ASP A 19 -39.94 -7.13 -97.88
N GLY A 20 -40.79 -7.48 -96.91
CA GLY A 20 -41.44 -8.79 -96.84
C GLY A 20 -40.82 -9.82 -95.90
N GLU A 21 -40.99 -9.65 -94.58
CA GLU A 21 -41.16 -10.77 -93.63
C GLU A 21 -41.76 -10.26 -92.31
N ASP A 22 -42.81 -10.96 -91.82
CA ASP A 22 -43.58 -10.63 -90.62
C ASP A 22 -42.72 -10.62 -89.36
N SER A 23 -42.50 -9.42 -88.83
CA SER A 23 -41.50 -9.08 -87.80
C SER A 23 -42.01 -9.15 -86.35
N THR A 24 -42.97 -10.03 -86.05
CA THR A 24 -43.54 -10.13 -84.69
C THR A 24 -43.07 -11.34 -83.88
N SER A 25 -42.67 -12.45 -84.50
CA SER A 25 -42.21 -13.66 -83.78
C SER A 25 -40.73 -13.60 -83.34
N ALA A 26 -39.85 -13.03 -84.17
CA ALA A 26 -38.41 -12.98 -83.89
C ALA A 26 -38.01 -11.98 -82.79
N VAL A 27 -38.81 -10.91 -82.60
CA VAL A 27 -38.59 -9.91 -81.55
C VAL A 27 -39.07 -10.44 -80.19
N PHE A 28 -40.16 -11.21 -80.17
CA PHE A 28 -40.73 -11.78 -78.94
C PHE A 28 -39.84 -12.86 -78.32
N ASP A 29 -39.25 -13.75 -79.13
CA ASP A 29 -38.34 -14.80 -78.65
C ASP A 29 -36.99 -14.27 -78.13
N ARG A 30 -36.50 -13.16 -78.68
CA ARG A 30 -35.28 -12.50 -78.17
C ARG A 30 -35.52 -11.71 -76.88
N LEU A 31 -36.72 -11.18 -76.69
CA LEU A 31 -37.12 -10.49 -75.46
C LEU A 31 -37.32 -11.49 -74.31
N LEU A 32 -38.01 -12.61 -74.55
CA LEU A 32 -38.21 -13.67 -73.57
C LEU A 32 -36.90 -14.30 -73.09
N SER A 33 -35.93 -14.54 -73.97
CA SER A 33 -34.62 -15.11 -73.62
C SER A 33 -33.68 -14.14 -72.88
N HIS A 34 -33.88 -12.82 -73.00
CA HIS A 34 -33.21 -11.82 -72.17
C HIS A 34 -33.88 -11.65 -70.80
N VAL A 35 -35.22 -11.67 -70.76
CA VAL A 35 -35.99 -11.62 -69.51
C VAL A 35 -35.71 -12.84 -68.64
N PHE A 36 -35.63 -14.06 -69.22
CA PHE A 36 -35.30 -15.28 -68.48
C PHE A 36 -33.86 -15.30 -67.93
N ARG A 37 -32.90 -14.70 -68.66
CA ARG A 37 -31.51 -14.55 -68.18
C ARG A 37 -31.38 -13.51 -67.06
N LEU A 38 -32.12 -12.41 -67.14
CA LEU A 38 -32.21 -11.46 -66.04
C LEU A 38 -32.89 -12.08 -64.80
N TYR A 39 -33.99 -12.81 -64.98
CA TYR A 39 -34.75 -13.40 -63.88
C TYR A 39 -33.94 -14.45 -63.08
N ARG A 40 -33.15 -15.29 -63.77
CA ARG A 40 -32.29 -16.30 -63.10
C ARG A 40 -31.13 -15.68 -62.31
N GLY A 41 -30.60 -14.54 -62.76
CA GLY A 41 -29.57 -13.78 -62.05
C GLY A 41 -30.13 -13.02 -60.84
N VAL A 42 -31.35 -12.48 -60.96
CA VAL A 42 -32.01 -11.70 -59.91
C VAL A 42 -32.53 -12.59 -58.79
N GLU A 43 -33.12 -13.76 -59.06
CA GLU A 43 -33.51 -14.71 -58.00
C GLU A 43 -32.31 -15.20 -57.19
N SER A 44 -31.19 -15.49 -57.84
CA SER A 44 -29.97 -15.93 -57.15
C SER A 44 -29.44 -14.84 -56.20
N VAL A 45 -29.42 -13.57 -56.65
CA VAL A 45 -28.95 -12.44 -55.84
C VAL A 45 -29.98 -12.02 -54.78
N LEU A 46 -31.28 -12.11 -55.05
CA LEU A 46 -32.33 -11.89 -54.05
C LEU A 46 -32.34 -13.00 -53.00
N CYS A 47 -32.18 -14.26 -53.38
CA CYS A 47 -32.11 -15.40 -52.46
C CYS A 47 -30.82 -15.36 -51.64
N VAL A 48 -29.68 -15.00 -52.22
CA VAL A 48 -28.43 -14.79 -51.47
C VAL A 48 -28.56 -13.58 -50.55
N GLY A 49 -29.11 -12.45 -51.01
CA GLY A 49 -29.35 -11.26 -50.18
C GLY A 49 -30.35 -11.51 -49.05
N ALA A 50 -31.41 -12.27 -49.30
CA ALA A 50 -32.39 -12.69 -48.30
C ALA A 50 -31.80 -13.73 -47.34
N ALA A 51 -30.97 -14.67 -47.81
CA ALA A 51 -30.26 -15.62 -46.97
C ALA A 51 -29.20 -14.93 -46.09
N PHE A 52 -28.45 -13.97 -46.63
CA PHE A 52 -27.56 -13.11 -45.84
C PHE A 52 -28.34 -12.24 -44.87
N GLY A 53 -29.46 -11.67 -45.28
CA GLY A 53 -30.35 -10.89 -44.41
C GLY A 53 -30.96 -11.72 -43.28
N LEU A 54 -31.38 -12.95 -43.57
CA LEU A 54 -31.92 -13.91 -42.60
C LEU A 54 -30.82 -14.48 -41.70
N CYS A 55 -29.64 -14.81 -42.22
CA CYS A 55 -28.50 -15.24 -41.43
C CYS A 55 -27.98 -14.11 -40.55
N TRP A 56 -27.93 -12.87 -41.06
CA TRP A 56 -27.58 -11.69 -40.28
C TRP A 56 -28.65 -11.38 -39.23
N ALA A 57 -29.93 -11.49 -39.57
CA ALA A 57 -31.02 -11.33 -38.61
C ALA A 57 -31.04 -12.44 -37.56
N ALA A 58 -30.74 -13.68 -37.94
CA ALA A 58 -30.64 -14.83 -37.04
C ALA A 58 -29.40 -14.75 -36.16
N TRP A 59 -28.25 -14.34 -36.71
CA TRP A 59 -27.03 -14.05 -35.96
C TRP A 59 -27.24 -12.89 -34.99
N ARG A 60 -27.85 -11.79 -35.44
CA ARG A 60 -28.20 -10.63 -34.60
C ARG A 60 -29.25 -10.99 -33.54
N TYR A 61 -30.20 -11.88 -33.85
CA TYR A 61 -31.18 -12.41 -32.89
C TYR A 61 -30.51 -13.31 -31.86
N TYR A 62 -29.60 -14.19 -32.30
CA TYR A 62 -28.82 -15.08 -31.44
C TYR A 62 -27.90 -14.27 -30.52
N GLU A 63 -27.16 -13.30 -31.04
CA GLU A 63 -26.28 -12.40 -30.28
C GLU A 63 -27.08 -11.57 -29.26
N ARG A 64 -28.24 -11.02 -29.65
CA ARG A 64 -29.14 -10.26 -28.76
C ARG A 64 -29.75 -11.12 -27.65
N ASN A 65 -29.88 -12.43 -27.83
CA ASN A 65 -30.33 -13.38 -26.81
C ASN A 65 -29.18 -14.04 -26.03
N SER A 66 -27.93 -13.77 -26.41
CA SER A 66 -26.72 -14.36 -25.80
C SER A 66 -25.93 -13.37 -24.95
N CYS A 67 -26.30 -12.08 -24.92
CA CYS A 67 -25.52 -11.03 -24.25
C CYS A 67 -25.17 -11.33 -22.78
N LEU A 68 -26.12 -11.77 -21.95
CA LEU A 68 -25.82 -12.20 -20.56
C LEU A 68 -25.00 -13.48 -20.44
N ARG A 69 -24.90 -14.29 -21.51
CA ARG A 69 -23.99 -15.44 -21.56
C ARG A 69 -22.57 -15.03 -21.93
N SER A 70 -22.43 -14.01 -22.79
CA SER A 70 -21.13 -13.54 -23.28
C SER A 70 -20.47 -12.53 -22.35
N TYR A 71 -21.26 -11.70 -21.68
CA TYR A 71 -20.78 -10.59 -20.82
C TYR A 71 -21.31 -10.69 -19.38
N GLY A 72 -21.91 -11.82 -19.02
CA GLY A 72 -22.41 -12.08 -17.69
C GLY A 72 -21.86 -13.39 -17.14
N ARG A 73 -21.55 -13.41 -15.85
CA ARG A 73 -21.15 -14.60 -15.11
C ARG A 73 -22.32 -15.07 -14.25
N ASP A 74 -22.79 -16.29 -14.51
CA ASP A 74 -23.86 -16.88 -13.70
C ASP A 74 -23.30 -17.39 -12.36
N MET A 75 -23.65 -16.70 -11.28
CA MET A 75 -23.22 -17.02 -9.91
C MET A 75 -24.05 -18.15 -9.29
N THR A 76 -25.26 -18.39 -9.81
CA THR A 76 -26.17 -19.46 -9.33
C THR A 76 -25.85 -20.84 -9.91
N GLY A 77 -25.29 -20.88 -11.12
CA GLY A 77 -25.04 -22.12 -11.88
C GLY A 77 -23.65 -22.74 -11.70
N SER A 78 -22.70 -22.03 -11.09
CA SER A 78 -21.34 -22.52 -10.91
C SER A 78 -21.26 -23.55 -9.78
N LYS A 79 -21.49 -24.83 -10.09
CA LYS A 79 -21.19 -25.96 -9.17
C LYS A 79 -19.68 -26.15 -8.92
N GLN A 80 -18.83 -25.53 -9.74
CA GLN A 80 -17.37 -25.56 -9.59
C GLN A 80 -16.92 -24.40 -8.68
N ALA A 81 -16.41 -24.76 -7.50
CA ALA A 81 -15.60 -23.91 -6.62
C ALA A 81 -16.21 -22.55 -6.21
N ALA A 82 -17.47 -22.49 -5.80
CA ALA A 82 -17.98 -21.29 -5.12
C ALA A 82 -17.48 -21.28 -3.66
N ASN A 83 -16.92 -20.16 -3.20
CA ASN A 83 -16.42 -20.00 -1.84
C ASN A 83 -17.58 -20.08 -0.83
N PRO A 84 -17.46 -20.85 0.26
CA PRO A 84 -18.49 -20.87 1.29
C PRO A 84 -18.63 -19.48 1.93
N VAL A 85 -19.86 -18.96 1.96
CA VAL A 85 -20.15 -17.66 2.57
C VAL A 85 -20.58 -17.87 4.02
N VAL A 86 -19.81 -17.32 4.95
CA VAL A 86 -20.02 -17.46 6.40
C VAL A 86 -20.17 -16.08 7.05
N GLY A 87 -21.05 -15.95 8.04
CA GLY A 87 -21.16 -14.74 8.87
C GLY A 87 -21.80 -13.53 8.18
N ARG A 88 -22.49 -13.73 7.05
CA ARG A 88 -23.17 -12.66 6.27
C ARG A 88 -24.68 -12.86 6.14
N ASP A 89 -25.27 -13.64 7.05
CA ASP A 89 -26.67 -14.05 6.94
C ASP A 89 -27.64 -12.87 7.02
N SER A 90 -27.36 -11.89 7.89
CA SER A 90 -28.23 -10.73 8.11
C SER A 90 -28.25 -9.79 6.89
N GLU A 91 -27.10 -9.57 6.25
CA GLU A 91 -27.02 -8.79 5.01
C GLU A 91 -27.69 -9.52 3.85
N ILE A 92 -27.49 -10.84 3.72
CA ILE A 92 -28.15 -11.64 2.68
C ILE A 92 -29.67 -11.65 2.90
N ASP A 93 -30.16 -11.83 4.13
CA ASP A 93 -31.59 -11.76 4.46
C ASP A 93 -32.16 -10.39 4.11
N ARG A 94 -31.40 -9.32 4.41
CA ARG A 94 -31.79 -7.97 4.03
C ARG A 94 -31.89 -7.82 2.52
N VAL A 95 -30.92 -8.30 1.75
CA VAL A 95 -30.96 -8.27 0.28
C VAL A 95 -32.17 -9.06 -0.25
N VAL A 96 -32.41 -10.28 0.25
CA VAL A 96 -33.58 -11.11 -0.11
C VAL A 96 -34.89 -10.35 0.15
N SER A 97 -35.01 -9.70 1.32
CA SER A 97 -36.19 -8.92 1.68
C SER A 97 -36.44 -7.76 0.71
N ILE A 98 -35.36 -7.09 0.25
CA ILE A 98 -35.42 -5.98 -0.71
C ILE A 98 -35.87 -6.48 -2.08
N LEU A 99 -35.24 -7.54 -2.60
CA LEU A 99 -35.52 -8.09 -3.93
C LEU A 99 -36.94 -8.66 -4.06
N CYS A 100 -37.54 -9.10 -2.95
CA CYS A 100 -38.93 -9.58 -2.89
C CYS A 100 -39.97 -8.46 -2.93
N ARG A 101 -39.59 -7.18 -2.77
CA ARG A 101 -40.53 -6.06 -2.78
C ARG A 101 -41.15 -5.87 -4.17
N LYS A 102 -42.40 -5.38 -4.20
CA LYS A 102 -43.08 -4.99 -5.45
C LYS A 102 -42.47 -3.73 -6.08
N THR A 103 -41.97 -2.80 -5.25
CA THR A 103 -41.29 -1.57 -5.65
C THR A 103 -40.06 -1.36 -4.78
N LYS A 104 -39.04 -0.64 -5.30
CA LYS A 104 -37.72 -0.48 -4.66
C LYS A 104 -37.05 -1.84 -4.39
N ASN A 105 -37.03 -2.66 -5.43
CA ASN A 105 -36.49 -4.02 -5.46
C ASN A 105 -35.03 -4.07 -5.92
N CYS A 106 -34.28 -2.99 -5.67
CA CYS A 106 -32.86 -2.92 -5.95
C CYS A 106 -32.11 -2.67 -4.63
N ALA A 107 -31.06 -3.44 -4.38
CA ALA A 107 -30.24 -3.31 -3.18
C ALA A 107 -28.89 -2.69 -3.54
N ALA A 108 -28.38 -1.78 -2.71
CA ALA A 108 -27.03 -1.26 -2.81
C ALA A 108 -26.23 -1.71 -1.58
N LEU A 109 -25.26 -2.60 -1.78
CA LEU A 109 -24.29 -3.01 -0.79
C LEU A 109 -23.26 -1.89 -0.63
N VAL A 110 -23.28 -1.20 0.51
CA VAL A 110 -22.42 -0.04 0.78
C VAL A 110 -21.51 -0.37 1.95
N GLY A 111 -20.21 -0.44 1.67
CA GLY A 111 -19.17 -0.83 2.61
C GLY A 111 -17.78 -0.46 2.11
N ALA A 112 -16.78 -0.43 2.99
CA ALA A 112 -15.38 -0.23 2.60
C ALA A 112 -14.90 -1.28 1.58
N ALA A 113 -13.79 -1.03 0.88
CA ALA A 113 -13.16 -2.05 0.04
C ALA A 113 -12.74 -3.25 0.90
N GLY A 114 -12.71 -4.46 0.32
CA GLY A 114 -12.26 -5.66 1.04
C GLY A 114 -13.23 -6.27 2.07
N VAL A 115 -14.37 -5.65 2.39
CA VAL A 115 -15.31 -6.20 3.40
C VAL A 115 -16.12 -7.43 2.93
N GLY A 116 -16.00 -7.83 1.66
CA GLY A 116 -16.73 -9.00 1.12
C GLY A 116 -18.11 -8.68 0.55
N LYS A 117 -18.28 -7.54 -0.14
CA LYS A 117 -19.54 -7.19 -0.82
C LYS A 117 -19.93 -8.22 -1.89
N THR A 118 -18.97 -8.67 -2.69
CA THR A 118 -19.17 -9.71 -3.72
C THR A 118 -19.54 -11.05 -3.11
N ALA A 119 -18.96 -11.40 -1.95
CA ALA A 119 -19.32 -12.61 -1.20
C ALA A 119 -20.79 -12.61 -0.74
N ILE A 120 -21.40 -11.45 -0.46
CA ILE A 120 -22.84 -11.37 -0.15
C ILE A 120 -23.69 -11.73 -1.38
N ALA A 121 -23.27 -11.30 -2.58
CA ALA A 121 -23.95 -11.65 -3.83
C ALA A 121 -23.79 -13.15 -4.17
N GLU A 122 -22.62 -13.73 -3.92
CA GLU A 122 -22.40 -15.18 -4.00
C GLU A 122 -23.28 -15.93 -3.00
N GLY A 123 -23.39 -15.44 -1.76
CA GLY A 123 -24.23 -16.03 -0.72
C GLY A 123 -25.71 -15.99 -1.08
N LEU A 124 -26.17 -14.90 -1.70
CA LEU A 124 -27.51 -14.81 -2.30
C LEU A 124 -27.71 -15.89 -3.37
N ALA A 125 -26.73 -16.04 -4.28
CA ALA A 125 -26.79 -17.05 -5.34
C ALA A 125 -26.84 -18.48 -4.77
N GLN A 126 -26.01 -18.78 -3.78
CA GLN A 126 -26.01 -20.07 -3.08
C GLN A 126 -27.36 -20.37 -2.41
N ARG A 127 -27.98 -19.39 -1.75
CA ARG A 127 -29.31 -19.57 -1.14
C ARG A 127 -30.41 -19.80 -2.17
N ILE A 128 -30.36 -19.10 -3.31
CA ILE A 128 -31.32 -19.33 -4.40
C ILE A 128 -31.15 -20.74 -4.98
N ALA A 129 -29.91 -21.17 -5.23
CA ALA A 129 -29.60 -22.51 -5.73
C ALA A 129 -30.04 -23.61 -4.75
N ALA A 130 -29.88 -23.38 -3.44
CA ALA A 130 -30.32 -24.29 -2.38
C ALA A 130 -31.84 -24.24 -2.11
N GLY A 131 -32.60 -23.37 -2.77
CA GLY A 131 -34.04 -23.18 -2.53
C GLY A 131 -34.37 -22.53 -1.18
N LYS A 132 -33.38 -21.93 -0.48
CA LYS A 132 -33.54 -21.24 0.80
C LYS A 132 -33.95 -19.77 0.61
N VAL A 133 -34.90 -19.52 -0.27
CA VAL A 133 -35.42 -18.17 -0.57
C VAL A 133 -36.95 -18.19 -0.73
N PRO A 134 -37.65 -17.06 -0.51
CA PRO A 134 -39.09 -16.98 -0.74
C PRO A 134 -39.46 -17.30 -2.20
N ALA A 135 -40.70 -17.75 -2.40
CA ALA A 135 -41.22 -18.16 -3.71
C ALA A 135 -41.04 -17.11 -4.83
N ALA A 136 -41.04 -15.82 -4.48
CA ALA A 136 -40.81 -14.72 -5.42
C ALA A 136 -39.41 -14.75 -6.09
N LEU A 137 -38.42 -15.35 -5.42
CA LEU A 137 -37.04 -15.51 -5.89
C LEU A 137 -36.68 -16.96 -6.21
N ALA A 138 -37.58 -17.92 -5.97
CA ALA A 138 -37.36 -19.31 -6.30
C ALA A 138 -37.06 -19.49 -7.81
N GLY A 139 -35.97 -20.19 -8.13
CA GLY A 139 -35.51 -20.39 -9.50
C GLY A 139 -35.00 -19.13 -10.20
N ALA A 140 -34.74 -18.04 -9.46
CA ALA A 140 -34.03 -16.91 -10.01
C ALA A 140 -32.55 -17.24 -10.28
N ARG A 141 -31.90 -16.46 -11.14
CA ARG A 141 -30.47 -16.53 -11.41
C ARG A 141 -29.81 -15.22 -11.00
N VAL A 142 -28.66 -15.31 -10.34
CA VAL A 142 -27.83 -14.15 -10.04
C VAL A 142 -26.75 -14.08 -11.10
N VAL A 143 -26.70 -12.98 -11.84
CA VAL A 143 -25.77 -12.80 -12.95
C VAL A 143 -24.94 -11.55 -12.71
N GLU A 144 -23.65 -11.74 -12.50
CA GLU A 144 -22.66 -10.67 -12.42
C GLU A 144 -22.41 -10.10 -13.82
N VAL A 145 -22.41 -8.78 -13.94
CA VAL A 145 -22.20 -8.07 -15.19
C VAL A 145 -20.73 -7.64 -15.30
N ASP A 146 -20.01 -8.16 -16.29
CA ASP A 146 -18.62 -7.77 -16.55
C ASP A 146 -18.58 -6.50 -17.41
N LEU A 147 -18.41 -5.36 -16.75
CA LEU A 147 -18.34 -4.06 -17.39
C LEU A 147 -17.09 -3.90 -18.25
N ALA A 148 -15.96 -4.47 -17.82
CA ALA A 148 -14.71 -4.40 -18.56
C ALA A 148 -14.84 -5.15 -19.89
N ALA A 149 -15.42 -6.35 -19.89
CA ALA A 149 -15.69 -7.11 -21.10
C ALA A 149 -16.67 -6.38 -22.03
N MET A 150 -17.67 -5.68 -21.48
CA MET A 150 -18.62 -4.90 -22.29
C MET A 150 -17.98 -3.72 -23.01
N VAL A 151 -16.98 -3.07 -22.39
CA VAL A 151 -16.22 -1.97 -23.00
C VAL A 151 -15.12 -2.52 -23.93
N SER A 152 -14.56 -3.68 -23.61
CA SER A 152 -13.54 -4.33 -24.44
C SER A 152 -14.08 -4.69 -25.82
N GLY A 153 -13.28 -4.44 -26.86
CA GLY A 153 -13.64 -4.75 -28.24
C GLY A 153 -14.75 -3.88 -28.84
N THR A 154 -15.15 -2.77 -28.21
CA THR A 154 -16.04 -1.79 -28.86
C THR A 154 -15.22 -0.80 -29.68
N LEU A 155 -15.45 -0.79 -31.00
CA LEU A 155 -14.81 0.17 -31.92
C LEU A 155 -15.49 1.55 -31.86
N PHE A 156 -16.76 1.60 -31.44
CA PHE A 156 -17.57 2.81 -31.34
C PHE A 156 -18.44 2.78 -30.07
N ARG A 157 -18.65 3.95 -29.46
CA ARG A 157 -19.47 4.16 -28.25
C ARG A 157 -20.87 3.52 -28.34
N GLY A 158 -21.51 3.56 -29.52
CA GLY A 158 -22.84 2.99 -29.72
C GLY A 158 -22.92 1.47 -29.50
N MET A 159 -21.83 0.73 -29.72
CA MET A 159 -21.81 -0.73 -29.50
C MET A 159 -21.93 -1.09 -28.02
N PHE A 160 -21.27 -0.34 -27.15
CA PHE A 160 -21.39 -0.50 -25.71
C PHE A 160 -22.84 -0.24 -25.23
N GLU A 161 -23.44 0.83 -25.73
CA GLU A 161 -24.83 1.16 -25.43
C GLU A 161 -25.80 0.07 -25.88
N GLU A 162 -25.60 -0.52 -27.08
CA GLU A 162 -26.41 -1.64 -27.55
C GLU A 162 -26.27 -2.88 -26.64
N ARG A 163 -25.06 -3.19 -26.14
CA ARG A 163 -24.83 -4.28 -25.19
C ARG A 163 -25.59 -4.06 -23.88
N ILE A 164 -25.49 -2.87 -23.29
CA ILE A 164 -26.22 -2.49 -22.06
C ILE A 164 -27.74 -2.57 -22.29
N LYS A 165 -28.25 -2.05 -23.42
CA LYS A 165 -29.67 -2.18 -23.80
C LYS A 165 -30.11 -3.63 -23.87
N SER A 166 -29.28 -4.49 -24.45
CA SER A 166 -29.57 -5.92 -24.58
C SER A 166 -29.65 -6.60 -23.22
N VAL A 167 -28.73 -6.31 -22.31
CA VAL A 167 -28.73 -6.84 -20.94
C VAL A 167 -29.95 -6.40 -20.16
N ILE A 168 -30.29 -5.11 -20.21
CA ILE A 168 -31.50 -4.57 -19.56
C ILE A 168 -32.75 -5.28 -20.10
N LYS A 169 -32.84 -5.43 -21.43
CA LYS A 169 -34.00 -6.08 -22.06
C LYS A 169 -34.15 -7.53 -21.63
N GLN A 170 -33.06 -8.31 -21.62
CA GLN A 170 -33.09 -9.70 -21.14
C GLN A 170 -33.50 -9.80 -19.67
N ALA A 171 -33.05 -8.87 -18.83
CA ALA A 171 -33.45 -8.81 -17.43
C ALA A 171 -34.95 -8.45 -17.28
N GLU A 172 -35.47 -7.49 -18.05
CA GLU A 172 -36.91 -7.14 -18.07
C GLU A 172 -37.77 -8.32 -18.54
N ASP A 173 -37.39 -8.97 -19.65
CA ASP A 173 -38.11 -10.10 -20.26
C ASP A 173 -38.13 -11.34 -19.35
N SER A 174 -37.21 -11.44 -18.39
CA SER A 174 -37.15 -12.55 -17.42
C SER A 174 -38.26 -12.52 -16.36
N GLY A 175 -39.07 -11.47 -16.28
CA GLY A 175 -40.11 -11.32 -15.27
C GLY A 175 -39.57 -11.33 -13.84
N GLY A 176 -38.34 -10.84 -13.63
CA GLY A 176 -37.67 -10.81 -12.34
C GLY A 176 -36.96 -12.11 -11.95
N LYS A 177 -36.86 -13.09 -12.86
CA LYS A 177 -36.05 -14.31 -12.63
C LYS A 177 -34.56 -14.10 -12.87
N ILE A 178 -34.15 -12.95 -13.39
CA ILE A 178 -32.74 -12.55 -13.44
C ILE A 178 -32.52 -11.41 -12.44
N VAL A 179 -31.59 -11.62 -11.51
CA VAL A 179 -31.05 -10.61 -10.61
C VAL A 179 -29.68 -10.21 -11.14
N LEU A 180 -29.54 -8.95 -11.54
CA LEU A 180 -28.25 -8.42 -12.00
C LEU A 180 -27.40 -8.06 -10.79
N PHE A 181 -26.16 -8.55 -10.75
CA PHE A 181 -25.14 -8.08 -9.83
C PHE A 181 -24.17 -7.17 -10.59
N ILE A 182 -23.93 -5.98 -10.05
CA ILE A 182 -23.01 -5.00 -10.63
C ILE A 182 -21.99 -4.66 -9.56
N ASP A 183 -20.79 -5.22 -9.68
CA ASP A 183 -19.67 -4.76 -8.86
C ASP A 183 -19.24 -3.36 -9.29
N GLU A 184 -18.74 -2.58 -8.33
CA GLU A 184 -18.35 -1.18 -8.55
C GLU A 184 -19.41 -0.37 -9.31
N MET A 185 -20.67 -0.45 -8.89
CA MET A 185 -21.81 0.15 -9.60
C MET A 185 -21.66 1.66 -9.87
N HIS A 186 -20.83 2.37 -9.09
CA HIS A 186 -20.51 3.77 -9.32
C HIS A 186 -19.79 4.01 -10.66
N MET A 187 -19.08 3.03 -11.23
CA MET A 187 -18.43 3.14 -12.55
C MET A 187 -19.44 3.36 -13.69
N LEU A 188 -20.65 2.81 -13.55
CA LEU A 188 -21.75 3.05 -14.49
C LEU A 188 -22.45 4.41 -14.29
N LEU A 189 -22.28 4.99 -13.10
CA LEU A 189 -23.01 6.17 -12.64
C LEU A 189 -22.13 7.44 -12.60
N GLY A 190 -20.82 7.26 -12.67
CA GLY A 190 -19.81 8.30 -12.52
C GLY A 190 -19.76 9.23 -13.73
N ALA A 191 -20.11 10.49 -13.51
CA ALA A 191 -19.83 11.57 -14.46
C ALA A 191 -18.32 11.88 -14.47
N GLY A 192 -17.60 11.42 -15.50
CA GLY A 192 -16.49 12.19 -16.08
C GLY A 192 -15.04 11.88 -15.69
N ASP A 193 -14.73 11.11 -14.64
CA ASP A 193 -13.33 11.00 -14.14
C ASP A 193 -12.62 9.64 -14.33
N GLY A 194 -13.16 8.72 -15.12
CA GLY A 194 -12.46 7.47 -15.45
C GLY A 194 -13.16 6.69 -16.56
N LEU A 195 -12.39 6.29 -17.58
CA LEU A 195 -12.84 5.62 -18.81
C LEU A 195 -13.94 6.41 -19.56
N GLY A 196 -13.52 7.26 -20.50
CA GLY A 196 -14.32 8.20 -21.30
C GLY A 196 -15.39 7.62 -22.24
N GLY A 197 -16.13 6.59 -21.84
CA GLY A 197 -17.19 5.93 -22.60
C GLY A 197 -18.49 5.64 -21.84
N CYS A 198 -18.53 5.74 -20.50
CA CYS A 198 -19.68 5.25 -19.71
C CYS A 198 -20.73 6.31 -19.31
N GLN A 199 -20.56 7.58 -19.68
CA GLN A 199 -21.45 8.69 -19.25
C GLN A 199 -22.95 8.45 -19.55
N ASP A 200 -23.29 7.67 -20.58
CA ASP A 200 -24.70 7.39 -20.96
C ASP A 200 -25.29 6.11 -20.37
N ALA A 201 -24.50 5.23 -19.74
CA ALA A 201 -25.02 3.99 -19.17
C ALA A 201 -26.00 4.26 -18.01
N ALA A 202 -25.71 5.27 -17.19
CA ALA A 202 -26.60 5.72 -16.12
C ALA A 202 -27.97 6.14 -16.66
N ASN A 203 -28.00 6.92 -17.75
CA ASN A 203 -29.24 7.40 -18.37
C ASN A 203 -30.06 6.25 -18.98
N MET A 204 -29.40 5.18 -19.41
CA MET A 204 -30.04 3.99 -19.96
C MET A 204 -30.62 3.06 -18.87
N LEU A 205 -29.94 2.96 -17.72
CA LEU A 205 -30.38 2.15 -16.59
C LEU A 205 -31.51 2.83 -15.79
N LYS A 206 -31.49 4.17 -15.68
CA LYS A 206 -32.47 4.95 -14.90
C LYS A 206 -33.92 4.59 -15.24
N PRO A 207 -34.38 4.52 -16.50
CA PRO A 207 -35.76 4.15 -16.82
C PRO A 207 -36.12 2.72 -16.42
N ALA A 208 -35.22 1.76 -16.61
CA ALA A 208 -35.45 0.35 -16.27
C ALA A 208 -35.55 0.14 -14.76
N LEU A 209 -34.64 0.78 -14.00
CA LEU A 209 -34.66 0.83 -12.54
C LEU A 209 -35.87 1.60 -12.01
N ALA A 210 -36.21 2.74 -12.62
CA ALA A 210 -37.33 3.59 -12.21
C ALA A 210 -38.67 2.87 -12.34
N ARG A 211 -38.83 1.98 -13.31
CA ARG A 211 -40.08 1.21 -13.48
C ARG A 211 -40.14 -0.06 -12.62
N GLY A 212 -39.08 -0.40 -11.89
CA GLY A 212 -39.02 -1.60 -11.04
C GLY A 212 -39.07 -2.92 -11.83
N ARG A 213 -38.77 -2.87 -13.14
CA ARG A 213 -38.86 -4.02 -14.05
C ARG A 213 -37.66 -4.96 -13.94
N ILE A 214 -36.56 -4.46 -13.41
CA ILE A 214 -35.33 -5.22 -13.18
C ILE A 214 -35.04 -5.32 -11.68
N ARG A 215 -34.49 -6.46 -11.26
CA ARG A 215 -33.93 -6.66 -9.93
C ARG A 215 -32.42 -6.50 -10.03
N CYS A 216 -31.83 -5.67 -9.17
CA CYS A 216 -30.42 -5.36 -9.20
C CYS A 216 -29.83 -5.35 -7.78
N VAL A 217 -28.62 -5.88 -7.64
CA VAL A 217 -27.76 -5.73 -6.46
C VAL A 217 -26.48 -5.04 -6.92
N GLY A 218 -26.24 -3.82 -6.45
CA GLY A 218 -25.02 -3.08 -6.76
C GLY A 218 -24.08 -3.02 -5.57
N ALA A 219 -22.78 -3.15 -5.78
CA ALA A 219 -21.77 -2.96 -4.74
C ALA A 219 -21.02 -1.63 -4.95
N THR A 220 -20.75 -0.90 -3.86
CA THR A 220 -20.00 0.36 -3.93
C THR A 220 -19.42 0.76 -2.57
N THR A 221 -18.54 1.77 -2.55
CA THR A 221 -18.01 2.38 -1.32
C THR A 221 -18.96 3.44 -0.75
N PHE A 222 -18.74 3.86 0.50
CA PHE A 222 -19.51 4.93 1.13
C PHE A 222 -19.41 6.26 0.38
N ASP A 223 -18.18 6.64 0.00
CA ASP A 223 -17.90 7.90 -0.66
C ASP A 223 -18.54 7.95 -2.04
N ASP A 224 -18.42 6.87 -2.81
CA ASP A 224 -19.02 6.77 -4.14
C ASP A 224 -20.55 6.71 -4.08
N TYR A 225 -21.12 6.01 -3.09
CA TYR A 225 -22.57 5.98 -2.89
C TYR A 225 -23.10 7.40 -2.62
N ARG A 226 -22.44 8.14 -1.74
CA ARG A 226 -22.81 9.53 -1.42
C ARG A 226 -22.62 10.46 -2.62
N LYS A 227 -21.55 10.28 -3.39
CA LYS A 227 -21.20 11.15 -4.53
C LYS A 227 -22.11 10.94 -5.73
N TYR A 228 -22.45 9.68 -6.06
CA TYR A 228 -23.10 9.34 -7.32
C TYR A 228 -24.55 8.83 -7.18
N ILE A 229 -24.93 8.25 -6.03
CA ILE A 229 -26.26 7.64 -5.85
C ILE A 229 -27.17 8.50 -4.97
N GLU A 230 -26.72 8.93 -3.78
CA GLU A 230 -27.55 9.76 -2.87
C GLU A 230 -27.89 11.12 -3.47
N LYS A 231 -27.02 11.67 -4.33
CA LYS A 231 -27.28 12.94 -5.04
C LYS A 231 -28.28 12.80 -6.19
N ASP A 232 -28.49 11.60 -6.73
CA ASP A 232 -29.41 11.37 -7.84
C ASP A 232 -30.78 10.92 -7.32
N ALA A 233 -31.75 11.84 -7.38
CA ALA A 233 -33.09 11.61 -6.88
C ALA A 233 -33.85 10.47 -7.59
N ALA A 234 -33.44 10.01 -8.78
CA ALA A 234 -34.06 8.86 -9.45
C ALA A 234 -33.51 7.54 -8.89
N LEU A 235 -32.20 7.47 -8.65
CA LEU A 235 -31.51 6.28 -8.14
C LEU A 235 -31.75 6.06 -6.64
N GLU A 236 -31.68 7.13 -5.85
CA GLU A 236 -31.96 7.10 -4.41
C GLU A 236 -33.36 6.54 -4.11
N ARG A 237 -34.34 6.85 -4.97
CA ARG A 237 -35.72 6.35 -4.84
C ARG A 237 -35.88 4.87 -5.19
N ARG A 238 -34.84 4.20 -5.69
CA ARG A 238 -34.90 2.81 -6.20
C ARG A 238 -33.95 1.87 -5.50
N PHE A 239 -32.74 2.32 -5.18
CA PHE A 239 -31.81 1.54 -4.38
C PHE A 239 -32.12 1.68 -2.91
N GLN A 240 -32.22 0.54 -2.23
CA GLN A 240 -32.23 0.48 -0.78
C GLN A 240 -30.81 0.17 -0.29
N LYS A 241 -30.28 1.07 0.53
CA LYS A 241 -28.97 0.94 1.16
C LYS A 241 -28.94 -0.25 2.11
N VAL A 242 -27.97 -1.13 1.92
CA VAL A 242 -27.59 -2.22 2.83
C VAL A 242 -26.19 -1.90 3.31
N HIS A 243 -26.05 -1.61 4.59
CA HIS A 243 -24.76 -1.33 5.19
C HIS A 243 -23.99 -2.64 5.34
N VAL A 244 -22.75 -2.68 4.86
CA VAL A 244 -21.87 -3.84 4.99
C VAL A 244 -20.70 -3.41 5.88
N GLU A 245 -20.72 -3.90 7.12
CA GLU A 245 -19.69 -3.62 8.10
C GLU A 245 -18.50 -4.58 7.94
N GLU A 246 -17.33 -4.12 8.39
CA GLU A 246 -16.16 -4.98 8.55
C GLU A 246 -16.49 -6.09 9.57
N PRO A 247 -16.25 -7.37 9.24
CA PRO A 247 -16.60 -8.47 10.15
C PRO A 247 -15.69 -8.45 11.38
N SER A 248 -16.17 -9.04 12.47
CA SER A 248 -15.36 -9.17 13.68
C SER A 248 -14.16 -10.10 13.45
N MET A 249 -13.16 -10.05 14.33
CA MET A 249 -12.03 -10.98 14.29
C MET A 249 -12.50 -12.44 14.39
N GLN A 250 -13.53 -12.73 15.21
CA GLN A 250 -14.07 -14.08 15.37
C GLN A 250 -14.78 -14.56 14.10
N ASP A 251 -15.57 -13.69 13.46
CA ASP A 251 -16.24 -14.00 12.19
C ASP A 251 -15.23 -14.22 11.08
N THR A 252 -14.15 -13.42 11.06
CA THR A 252 -13.04 -13.59 10.10
C THR A 252 -12.36 -14.94 10.27
N ILE A 253 -12.10 -15.39 11.50
CA ILE A 253 -11.54 -16.73 11.76
C ILE A 253 -12.50 -17.82 11.24
N ALA A 254 -13.81 -17.66 11.44
CA ALA A 254 -14.80 -18.59 10.92
C ALA A 254 -14.81 -18.63 9.38
N MET A 255 -14.69 -17.47 8.72
CA MET A 255 -14.54 -17.37 7.26
C MET A 255 -13.26 -18.07 6.77
N LEU A 256 -12.12 -17.83 7.42
CA LEU A 256 -10.85 -18.49 7.08
C LEU A 256 -10.94 -20.01 7.21
N ARG A 257 -11.58 -20.51 8.28
CA ARG A 257 -11.82 -21.94 8.47
C ARG A 257 -12.70 -22.54 7.37
N ALA A 258 -13.67 -21.79 6.87
CA ALA A 258 -14.50 -22.22 5.76
C ALA A 258 -13.73 -22.30 4.44
N LEU A 259 -12.78 -21.38 4.22
CA LEU A 259 -11.91 -21.36 3.04
C LEU A 259 -10.73 -22.36 3.12
N LYS A 260 -10.41 -22.86 4.32
CA LYS A 260 -9.26 -23.74 4.60
C LYS A 260 -9.11 -24.86 3.57
N GLN A 261 -10.15 -25.66 3.37
CA GLN A 261 -10.09 -26.84 2.49
C GLN A 261 -9.76 -26.47 1.03
N GLN A 262 -10.23 -25.31 0.56
CA GLN A 262 -9.98 -24.86 -0.80
C GLN A 262 -8.53 -24.42 -0.98
N TYR A 263 -7.96 -23.69 -0.01
CA TYR A 263 -6.55 -23.31 -0.04
C TYR A 263 -5.61 -24.51 0.11
N GLU A 264 -5.95 -25.46 0.97
CA GLU A 264 -5.19 -26.72 1.12
C GLU A 264 -5.14 -27.50 -0.20
N GLN A 265 -6.28 -27.62 -0.90
CA GLN A 265 -6.35 -28.26 -2.21
C GLN A 265 -5.61 -27.50 -3.29
N HIS A 266 -5.71 -26.16 -3.30
CA HIS A 266 -5.06 -25.31 -4.30
C HIS A 266 -3.53 -25.35 -4.17
N HIS A 267 -3.02 -25.26 -2.94
CA HIS A 267 -1.58 -25.19 -2.68
C HIS A 267 -0.92 -26.55 -2.41
N GLY A 268 -1.71 -27.61 -2.22
CA GLY A 268 -1.19 -28.96 -1.94
C GLY A 268 -0.52 -29.09 -0.57
N LEU A 269 -1.07 -28.42 0.44
CA LEU A 269 -0.51 -28.34 1.79
C LEU A 269 -1.61 -28.40 2.86
N GLU A 270 -1.24 -28.56 4.13
CA GLU A 270 -2.14 -28.49 5.28
C GLU A 270 -1.98 -27.16 6.02
N ILE A 271 -3.08 -26.57 6.47
CA ILE A 271 -3.08 -25.31 7.23
C ILE A 271 -3.46 -25.60 8.68
N GLN A 272 -2.58 -25.28 9.63
CA GLN A 272 -2.90 -25.39 11.06
C GLN A 272 -3.98 -24.38 11.45
N ASP A 273 -4.93 -24.78 12.31
CA ASP A 273 -5.96 -23.85 12.82
C ASP A 273 -5.33 -22.66 13.55
N ALA A 274 -4.23 -22.89 14.27
CA ALA A 274 -3.46 -21.84 14.93
C ALA A 274 -2.92 -20.79 13.92
N ALA A 275 -2.61 -21.18 12.69
CA ALA A 275 -2.18 -20.26 11.65
C ALA A 275 -3.33 -19.35 11.18
N LEU A 276 -4.56 -19.88 11.08
CA LEU A 276 -5.75 -19.08 10.76
C LEU A 276 -6.04 -18.04 11.84
N VAL A 277 -5.96 -18.46 13.12
CA VAL A 277 -6.11 -17.55 14.27
C VAL A 277 -5.02 -16.48 14.26
N ALA A 278 -3.76 -16.88 14.02
CA ALA A 278 -2.65 -15.95 13.89
C ALA A 278 -2.87 -14.96 12.73
N ALA A 279 -3.36 -15.41 11.57
CA ALA A 279 -3.61 -14.53 10.43
C ALA A 279 -4.60 -13.43 10.77
N ALA A 280 -5.73 -13.78 11.42
CA ALA A 280 -6.70 -12.79 11.86
C ALA A 280 -6.12 -11.83 12.93
N GLN A 281 -5.43 -12.35 13.94
CA GLN A 281 -4.86 -11.53 15.02
C GLN A 281 -3.77 -10.57 14.50
N LEU A 282 -2.82 -11.10 13.73
CA LEU A 282 -1.69 -10.34 13.22
C LEU A 282 -2.12 -9.33 12.16
N ALA A 283 -3.02 -9.69 11.24
CA ALA A 283 -3.57 -8.75 10.27
C ALA A 283 -4.38 -7.63 10.95
N GLY A 284 -5.11 -7.95 12.03
CA GLY A 284 -5.84 -6.95 12.81
C GLY A 284 -4.92 -5.95 13.51
N ARG A 285 -3.78 -6.44 14.02
CA ARG A 285 -2.84 -5.63 14.81
C ARG A 285 -1.85 -4.83 13.95
N TYR A 286 -1.41 -5.38 12.83
CA TYR A 286 -0.25 -4.85 12.10
C TYR A 286 -0.58 -4.31 10.70
N ILE A 287 -1.69 -4.72 10.09
CA ILE A 287 -2.07 -4.28 8.74
C ILE A 287 -3.17 -3.23 8.87
N THR A 288 -2.74 -1.97 9.06
CA THR A 288 -3.61 -0.80 9.17
C THR A 288 -3.78 -0.13 7.80
N GLY A 289 -5.01 -0.07 7.27
CA GLY A 289 -5.32 0.50 5.95
C GLY A 289 -6.03 -0.46 5.00
N ARG A 290 -6.11 -1.75 5.36
CA ARG A 290 -6.96 -2.76 4.73
C ARG A 290 -7.99 -3.26 5.74
N GLN A 291 -9.10 -3.80 5.22
CA GLN A 291 -10.24 -4.25 6.01
C GLN A 291 -10.29 -5.78 6.06
N PHE A 292 -10.89 -6.32 7.12
CA PHE A 292 -11.32 -7.71 7.14
C PHE A 292 -12.52 -7.95 6.22
N PRO A 293 -12.68 -9.17 5.69
CA PRO A 293 -11.79 -10.33 5.86
C PRO A 293 -10.59 -10.34 4.89
N ASP A 294 -10.61 -9.50 3.86
CA ASP A 294 -9.63 -9.43 2.76
C ASP A 294 -8.16 -9.48 3.22
N LYS A 295 -7.74 -8.61 4.14
CA LYS A 295 -6.36 -8.61 4.64
C LYS A 295 -5.89 -9.91 5.29
N ALA A 296 -6.80 -10.68 5.88
CA ALA A 296 -6.46 -11.94 6.54
C ALA A 296 -6.45 -13.12 5.55
N ILE A 297 -7.34 -13.07 4.55
CA ILE A 297 -7.40 -14.04 3.46
C ILE A 297 -6.11 -13.95 2.64
N ASP A 298 -5.73 -12.76 2.18
CA ASP A 298 -4.50 -12.58 1.42
C ASP A 298 -3.27 -13.01 2.22
N LEU A 299 -3.26 -12.73 3.53
CA LEU A 299 -2.14 -13.08 4.40
C LEU A 299 -1.97 -14.61 4.50
N ILE A 300 -3.07 -15.36 4.57
CA ILE A 300 -3.01 -16.82 4.63
C ILE A 300 -2.64 -17.41 3.27
N ASP A 301 -3.15 -16.83 2.18
CA ASP A 301 -2.84 -17.27 0.81
C ASP A 301 -1.35 -17.08 0.49
N GLU A 302 -0.78 -15.94 0.84
CA GLU A 302 0.66 -15.69 0.67
C GLU A 302 1.51 -16.54 1.61
N ALA A 303 1.05 -16.81 2.84
CA ALA A 303 1.73 -17.76 3.73
C ALA A 303 1.76 -19.17 3.15
N CYS A 304 0.67 -19.60 2.48
CA CYS A 304 0.62 -20.86 1.75
C CYS A 304 1.62 -20.86 0.57
N ALA A 305 1.59 -19.82 -0.27
CA ALA A 305 2.49 -19.70 -1.41
C ALA A 305 3.97 -19.67 -1.00
N THR A 306 4.29 -18.98 0.10
CA THR A 306 5.65 -18.91 0.67
C THR A 306 6.12 -20.26 1.18
N ALA A 307 5.24 -21.02 1.86
CA ALA A 307 5.54 -22.37 2.30
C ALA A 307 5.83 -23.29 1.10
N THR A 308 5.01 -23.22 0.04
CA THR A 308 5.20 -23.99 -1.20
C THR A 308 6.52 -23.65 -1.90
N LYS A 309 6.87 -22.36 -2.01
CA LYS A 309 8.14 -21.91 -2.63
C LYS A 309 9.36 -22.46 -1.90
N THR A 310 9.32 -22.49 -0.57
CA THR A 310 10.41 -23.03 0.26
C THR A 310 10.64 -24.52 0.03
N MET A 311 9.68 -25.22 -0.58
CA MET A 311 9.74 -26.66 -0.87
C MET A 311 10.12 -26.99 -2.31
N MET A 312 10.11 -26.03 -3.23
CA MET A 312 10.65 -26.28 -4.56
C MET A 312 12.14 -26.59 -4.42
N PRO A 313 12.63 -27.75 -4.91
CA PRO A 313 14.05 -28.01 -4.93
C PRO A 313 14.71 -26.88 -5.73
N VAL A 314 15.59 -26.14 -5.07
CA VAL A 314 16.51 -25.22 -5.74
C VAL A 314 17.30 -26.10 -6.68
N GLY A 315 17.01 -26.01 -7.98
CA GLY A 315 17.70 -26.77 -9.02
C GLY A 315 19.20 -26.61 -8.87
N ASP A 316 19.88 -27.75 -8.90
CA ASP A 316 21.30 -27.91 -8.68
C ASP A 316 22.13 -26.93 -9.53
N GLN A 317 23.01 -26.18 -8.86
CA GLN A 317 24.35 -25.98 -9.41
C GLN A 317 25.14 -27.25 -9.05
N GLU A 318 25.39 -28.08 -10.05
CA GLU A 318 26.51 -29.04 -10.11
C GLU A 318 27.77 -28.40 -9.49
N GLU A 319 28.63 -28.99 -8.65
CA GLU A 319 29.07 -30.36 -8.41
C GLU A 319 29.82 -30.36 -7.04
N ASN A 320 29.66 -31.39 -6.21
CA ASN A 320 30.77 -32.16 -5.61
C ASN A 320 30.28 -33.24 -4.64
N VAL A 321 30.07 -34.41 -5.23
CA VAL A 321 30.44 -35.79 -4.82
C VAL A 321 30.88 -36.05 -3.36
N ASN A 322 30.23 -37.10 -2.81
CA ASN A 322 30.62 -38.03 -1.73
C ASN A 322 30.37 -37.63 -0.26
N THR A 323 29.35 -38.21 0.41
CA THR A 323 29.43 -39.52 1.07
C THR A 323 28.14 -39.92 1.82
N VAL A 324 27.91 -41.24 1.88
CA VAL A 324 27.02 -42.04 2.74
C VAL A 324 25.51 -42.01 2.49
N GLN A 325 25.07 -43.02 1.74
CA GLN A 325 23.72 -43.59 1.81
C GLN A 325 23.51 -44.29 3.18
N SER A 326 22.51 -43.85 3.94
CA SER A 326 21.70 -44.77 4.75
C SER A 326 20.38 -44.12 5.20
N THR A 327 19.29 -44.72 4.75
CA THR A 327 18.00 -44.85 5.47
C THR A 327 17.28 -43.59 5.95
N SER A 328 16.37 -43.06 5.12
CA SER A 328 14.97 -42.85 5.56
C SER A 328 14.04 -42.61 4.37
N LYS A 329 13.25 -43.62 4.05
CA LYS A 329 12.29 -43.69 2.94
C LYS A 329 10.89 -43.16 3.34
N ASN A 330 10.80 -42.19 4.26
CA ASN A 330 9.53 -41.62 4.76
C ASN A 330 9.65 -40.12 5.09
N ALA A 331 9.74 -39.26 4.07
CA ALA A 331 9.62 -37.82 4.27
C ALA A 331 9.12 -37.09 3.00
N ALA A 332 7.97 -37.51 2.47
CA ALA A 332 7.07 -36.49 1.92
C ALA A 332 6.55 -35.74 3.16
N LYS A 333 7.27 -34.72 3.63
CA LYS A 333 6.73 -33.81 4.65
C LYS A 333 5.50 -33.19 4.01
N GLU A 334 4.32 -33.59 4.45
CA GLU A 334 3.12 -32.78 4.23
C GLU A 334 3.48 -31.35 4.64
N ALA A 335 3.34 -30.44 3.70
CA ALA A 335 3.69 -29.05 3.92
C ALA A 335 2.69 -28.48 4.90
N ILE A 336 3.14 -28.00 6.06
CA ILE A 336 2.24 -27.49 7.09
C ILE A 336 2.46 -25.99 7.28
N VAL A 337 1.41 -25.20 7.05
CA VAL A 337 1.39 -23.77 7.35
C VAL A 337 1.15 -23.57 8.84
N SER A 338 2.21 -23.20 9.56
CA SER A 338 2.19 -22.80 10.97
C SER A 338 2.03 -21.28 11.18
N PRO A 339 1.75 -20.82 12.42
CA PRO A 339 1.72 -19.39 12.76
C PRO A 339 3.00 -18.62 12.40
N ASN A 340 4.15 -19.29 12.36
CA ASN A 340 5.43 -18.65 12.04
C ASN A 340 5.49 -18.18 10.59
N HIS A 341 4.92 -18.94 9.64
CA HIS A 341 4.87 -18.51 8.24
C HIS A 341 3.99 -17.26 8.08
N VAL A 342 2.86 -17.22 8.80
CA VAL A 342 2.00 -16.04 8.84
C VAL A 342 2.76 -14.83 9.40
N ALA A 343 3.45 -14.99 10.53
CA ALA A 343 4.25 -13.92 11.12
C ALA A 343 5.37 -13.44 10.17
N GLN A 344 6.00 -14.35 9.43
CA GLN A 344 7.02 -14.02 8.43
C GLN A 344 6.43 -13.17 7.29
N VAL A 345 5.27 -13.54 6.75
CA VAL A 345 4.61 -12.75 5.69
C VAL A 345 4.18 -11.38 6.22
N VAL A 346 3.58 -11.29 7.41
CA VAL A 346 3.28 -9.98 8.02
C VAL A 346 4.56 -9.16 8.13
N SER A 347 5.66 -9.77 8.56
CA SER A 347 6.94 -9.07 8.68
C SER A 347 7.45 -8.53 7.35
N GLN A 348 7.26 -9.27 6.25
CA GLN A 348 7.62 -8.84 4.91
C GLN A 348 6.72 -7.70 4.40
N TRP A 349 5.41 -7.79 4.60
CA TRP A 349 4.44 -6.78 4.14
C TRP A 349 4.59 -5.45 4.87
N THR A 350 4.80 -5.54 6.18
CA THR A 350 4.71 -4.38 7.07
C THR A 350 6.09 -3.85 7.49
N GLY A 351 7.16 -4.64 7.27
CA GLY A 351 8.50 -4.36 7.79
C GLY A 351 8.64 -4.61 9.29
N ILE A 352 7.65 -5.28 9.90
CA ILE A 352 7.50 -5.45 11.34
C ILE A 352 8.02 -6.82 11.75
N PRO A 353 9.01 -6.97 12.63
CA PRO A 353 9.29 -8.27 13.21
C PRO A 353 8.10 -8.69 14.11
N VAL A 354 7.25 -9.59 13.61
CA VAL A 354 6.05 -10.10 14.31
C VAL A 354 6.30 -11.46 14.97
N ALA A 355 7.40 -12.14 14.63
CA ALA A 355 7.77 -13.39 15.28
C ALA A 355 7.86 -13.18 16.80
N ALA A 356 7.34 -14.15 17.58
CA ALA A 356 7.49 -14.13 19.03
C ALA A 356 8.97 -13.95 19.35
N LEU A 357 9.32 -12.86 20.07
CA LEU A 357 10.69 -12.43 20.41
C LEU A 357 11.70 -13.51 20.05
N ASP A 358 12.22 -13.44 18.82
CA ASP A 358 13.16 -14.43 18.33
C ASP A 358 14.32 -14.51 19.33
N GLN A 359 14.97 -15.66 19.48
CA GLN A 359 16.14 -15.77 20.36
C GLN A 359 17.17 -14.68 20.02
N GLU A 360 17.26 -14.30 18.75
CA GLU A 360 18.03 -13.15 18.30
C GLU A 360 17.50 -11.80 18.80
N GLU A 361 16.20 -11.52 18.73
CA GLU A 361 15.63 -10.25 19.21
C GLU A 361 15.78 -10.14 20.73
N LYS A 362 15.58 -11.23 21.48
CA LYS A 362 15.85 -11.28 22.93
C LYS A 362 17.30 -10.96 23.23
N HIS A 363 18.22 -11.61 22.52
CA HIS A 363 19.65 -11.37 22.69
C HIS A 363 20.00 -9.91 22.35
N ARG A 364 19.46 -9.35 21.26
CA ARG A 364 19.64 -7.93 20.90
C ARG A 364 19.14 -6.99 21.99
N LEU A 365 17.96 -7.23 22.57
CA LEU A 365 17.37 -6.40 23.61
C LEU A 365 18.14 -6.48 24.93
N ILE A 366 18.58 -7.67 25.34
CA ILE A 366 19.38 -7.87 26.56
C ILE A 366 20.72 -7.12 26.46
N HIS A 367 21.35 -7.16 25.29
CA HIS A 367 22.64 -6.52 25.03
C HIS A 367 22.51 -5.10 24.44
N LEU A 368 21.29 -4.53 24.42
CA LEU A 368 21.04 -3.20 23.87
C LEU A 368 21.91 -2.11 24.54
N PRO A 369 22.06 -2.06 25.89
CA PRO A 369 22.90 -1.05 26.53
C PRO A 369 24.36 -1.11 26.05
N SER A 370 24.95 -2.31 25.99
CA SER A 370 26.33 -2.50 25.53
C SER A 370 26.52 -2.05 24.09
N ARG A 371 25.57 -2.38 23.20
CA ARG A 371 25.64 -1.99 21.78
C ARG A 371 25.48 -0.48 21.58
N LEU A 372 24.62 0.17 22.36
CA LEU A 372 24.48 1.62 22.33
C LEU A 372 25.75 2.34 22.82
N ARG A 373 26.44 1.80 23.84
CA ARG A 373 27.70 2.36 24.36
C ARG A 373 28.87 2.32 23.38
N GLU A 374 28.88 1.39 22.43
CA GLU A 374 29.90 1.37 21.36
C GLU A 374 29.91 2.67 20.55
N ARG A 375 28.78 3.37 20.50
CA ARG A 375 28.57 4.58 19.70
C ARG A 375 28.33 5.83 20.54
N VAL A 376 27.66 5.70 21.69
CA VAL A 376 27.36 6.82 22.60
C VAL A 376 28.28 6.79 23.80
N VAL A 377 29.24 7.71 23.81
CA VAL A 377 30.29 7.78 24.81
C VAL A 377 29.90 8.72 25.96
N GLY A 378 30.09 8.26 27.19
CA GLY A 378 29.97 9.09 28.40
C GLY A 378 28.55 9.41 28.83
N GLN A 379 27.55 8.68 28.34
CA GLN A 379 26.12 8.90 28.63
C GLN A 379 25.46 7.59 29.12
N ASP A 380 26.11 6.91 30.07
CA ASP A 380 25.69 5.57 30.51
C ASP A 380 24.32 5.56 31.18
N GLU A 381 24.01 6.58 31.98
CA GLU A 381 22.69 6.76 32.60
C GLU A 381 21.60 6.90 31.51
N ALA A 382 21.82 7.76 30.52
CA ALA A 382 20.90 7.96 29.41
C ALA A 382 20.67 6.67 28.59
N VAL A 383 21.76 5.95 28.28
CA VAL A 383 21.68 4.67 27.56
C VAL A 383 20.88 3.64 28.36
N ASN A 384 21.12 3.54 29.67
CA ASN A 384 20.43 2.58 30.53
C ASN A 384 18.94 2.89 30.64
N LEU A 385 18.56 4.15 30.87
CA LEU A 385 17.15 4.59 30.97
C LEU A 385 16.38 4.26 29.69
N VAL A 386 16.95 4.62 28.53
CA VAL A 386 16.33 4.35 27.22
C VAL A 386 16.21 2.85 26.96
N ALA A 387 17.27 2.09 27.20
CA ALA A 387 17.25 0.64 26.97
C ALA A 387 16.25 -0.09 27.88
N GLN A 388 16.15 0.32 29.15
CA GLN A 388 15.17 -0.24 30.09
C GLN A 388 13.74 0.08 29.67
N ALA A 389 13.45 1.31 29.25
CA ALA A 389 12.12 1.68 28.78
C ALA A 389 11.70 0.89 27.54
N VAL A 390 12.60 0.73 26.56
CA VAL A 390 12.36 -0.11 25.36
C VAL A 390 12.12 -1.57 25.75
N LEU A 391 12.92 -2.12 26.68
CA LEU A 391 12.77 -3.49 27.15
C LEU A 391 11.41 -3.71 27.84
N ARG A 392 10.98 -2.78 28.71
CA ARG A 392 9.67 -2.84 29.38
C ARG A 392 8.53 -2.89 28.36
N SER A 393 8.59 -2.04 27.33
CA SER A 393 7.57 -2.00 26.29
C SER A 393 7.54 -3.29 25.45
N ARG A 394 8.71 -3.78 25.02
CA ARG A 394 8.85 -5.03 24.25
C ARG A 394 8.44 -6.29 25.04
N ALA A 395 8.63 -6.27 26.35
CA ALA A 395 8.18 -7.34 27.24
C ALA A 395 6.66 -7.28 27.54
N GLY A 396 5.94 -6.29 27.02
CA GLY A 396 4.50 -6.13 27.23
C GLY A 396 4.12 -5.49 28.57
N PHE A 397 5.09 -4.92 29.31
CA PHE A 397 4.87 -4.19 30.55
C PHE A 397 4.67 -2.68 30.34
N GLY A 398 4.66 -2.21 29.09
CA GLY A 398 4.30 -0.83 28.75
C GLY A 398 2.81 -0.55 28.90
N GLN A 399 2.42 0.72 28.88
CA GLN A 399 1.00 1.09 28.86
C GLN A 399 0.40 0.73 27.48
N PRO A 400 -0.75 0.02 27.45
CA PRO A 400 -1.35 -0.40 26.19
C PRO A 400 -1.80 0.80 25.38
N GLY A 401 -1.54 0.78 24.07
CA GLY A 401 -1.95 1.84 23.16
C GLY A 401 -0.94 2.97 22.97
N GLN A 402 0.18 2.97 23.70
CA GLN A 402 1.23 3.98 23.57
C GLN A 402 2.36 3.57 22.61
N PRO A 403 3.19 4.52 22.15
CA PRO A 403 4.45 4.24 21.44
C PRO A 403 5.38 3.33 22.25
N ILE A 404 6.35 2.69 21.58
CA ILE A 404 7.33 1.79 22.21
C ILE A 404 8.10 2.51 23.32
N GLY A 405 8.41 3.79 23.11
CA GLY A 405 8.99 4.65 24.12
C GLY A 405 8.89 6.11 23.72
N SER A 406 8.77 6.98 24.70
CA SER A 406 8.70 8.44 24.55
C SER A 406 9.74 9.09 25.45
N PHE A 407 10.69 9.83 24.89
CA PHE A 407 11.85 10.34 25.62
C PHE A 407 12.05 11.84 25.42
N LEU A 408 12.31 12.57 26.52
CA LEU A 408 12.73 13.97 26.46
C LEU A 408 14.23 14.04 26.80
N PHE A 409 15.06 14.31 25.79
CA PHE A 409 16.51 14.41 25.92
C PHE A 409 16.92 15.86 26.18
N LEU A 410 17.44 16.11 27.38
CA LEU A 410 17.89 17.42 27.86
C LEU A 410 19.42 17.47 27.88
N GLY A 411 20.02 18.61 27.59
CA GLY A 411 21.48 18.80 27.69
C GLY A 411 22.03 19.75 26.64
N SER A 412 23.32 20.07 26.71
CA SER A 412 23.95 21.01 25.77
C SER A 412 24.07 20.44 24.35
N THR A 413 24.42 21.30 23.39
CA THR A 413 24.61 20.86 22.02
C THR A 413 25.84 19.97 21.91
N GLY A 414 25.75 18.87 21.13
CA GLY A 414 26.91 18.02 20.85
C GLY A 414 27.30 17.00 21.93
N VAL A 415 26.48 16.80 22.97
CA VAL A 415 26.73 15.81 24.05
C VAL A 415 26.34 14.38 23.71
N GLY A 416 25.50 14.16 22.68
CA GLY A 416 25.14 12.81 22.21
C GLY A 416 23.65 12.54 22.01
N LYS A 417 22.75 13.49 22.28
CA LYS A 417 21.28 13.34 22.14
C LYS A 417 20.86 12.72 20.81
N THR A 418 21.26 13.33 19.69
CA THR A 418 20.96 12.84 18.34
C THR A 418 21.72 11.56 17.99
N GLU A 419 22.91 11.34 18.57
CA GLU A 419 23.70 10.13 18.29
C GLU A 419 23.06 8.91 18.97
N LEU A 420 22.47 9.07 20.17
CA LEU A 420 21.68 8.02 20.82
C LEU A 420 20.43 7.66 20.01
N ALA A 421 19.73 8.66 19.46
CA ALA A 421 18.59 8.40 18.57
C ALA A 421 18.98 7.59 17.32
N LYS A 422 20.13 7.90 16.71
CA LYS A 422 20.66 7.15 15.55
C LYS A 422 21.08 5.74 15.93
N ALA A 423 21.82 5.59 17.03
CA ALA A 423 22.23 4.30 17.55
C ALA A 423 21.00 3.42 17.84
N LEU A 424 19.95 4.00 18.42
CA LEU A 424 18.71 3.28 18.69
C LEU A 424 18.00 2.84 17.40
N ALA A 425 17.96 3.70 16.37
CA ALA A 425 17.38 3.34 15.07
C ALA A 425 18.14 2.19 14.40
N GLU A 426 19.47 2.23 14.46
CA GLU A 426 20.33 1.16 13.94
C GLU A 426 20.18 -0.15 14.72
N GLN A 427 20.12 -0.10 16.06
CA GLN A 427 20.07 -1.32 16.88
C GLN A 427 18.69 -2.00 16.89
N LEU A 428 17.60 -1.25 16.75
CA LEU A 428 16.24 -1.78 16.82
C LEU A 428 15.58 -1.99 15.46
N PHE A 429 16.01 -1.24 14.45
CA PHE A 429 15.43 -1.28 13.10
C PHE A 429 16.48 -1.52 12.01
N ASP A 430 17.65 -2.04 12.40
CA ASP A 430 18.79 -2.45 11.57
C ASP A 430 19.34 -1.36 10.62
N SER A 431 18.89 -0.10 10.76
CA SER A 431 19.23 0.97 9.85
C SER A 431 19.02 2.36 10.44
N GLU A 432 20.04 3.22 10.34
CA GLU A 432 19.92 4.65 10.67
C GLU A 432 18.87 5.38 9.83
N LYS A 433 18.52 4.87 8.63
CA LYS A 433 17.52 5.49 7.74
C LYS A 433 16.10 5.41 8.31
N MET A 434 15.91 4.61 9.36
CA MET A 434 14.66 4.52 10.12
C MET A 434 14.51 5.65 11.14
N LEU A 435 15.52 6.54 11.26
CA LEU A 435 15.39 7.80 11.97
C LEU A 435 14.65 8.84 11.10
N VAL A 436 13.45 9.22 11.50
CA VAL A 436 12.69 10.31 10.91
C VAL A 436 12.90 11.56 11.76
N ARG A 437 13.67 12.51 11.24
CA ARG A 437 13.98 13.76 11.95
C ARG A 437 13.09 14.91 11.50
N PHE A 438 12.65 15.72 12.47
CA PHE A 438 11.98 17.00 12.28
C PHE A 438 12.69 18.07 13.11
N ASP A 439 12.95 19.22 12.50
CA ASP A 439 13.48 20.40 13.19
C ASP A 439 12.31 21.26 13.66
N MET A 440 12.09 21.36 14.97
CA MET A 440 10.96 22.10 15.53
C MET A 440 11.10 23.62 15.38
N SER A 441 12.29 24.13 15.02
CA SER A 441 12.47 25.53 14.62
C SER A 441 11.71 25.88 13.34
N GLU A 442 11.31 24.89 12.52
CA GLU A 442 10.49 25.12 11.32
C GLU A 442 8.98 25.18 11.64
N PHE A 443 8.57 24.85 12.88
CA PHE A 443 7.18 24.65 13.30
C PHE A 443 6.74 25.64 14.40
N VAL A 444 7.08 26.92 14.21
CA VAL A 444 6.85 28.00 15.20
C VAL A 444 5.50 28.72 15.00
N ASP A 445 4.89 28.58 13.82
CA ASP A 445 3.60 29.24 13.50
C ASP A 445 2.39 28.34 13.77
N ARG A 446 1.19 28.93 13.86
CA ARG A 446 -0.06 28.19 14.10
C ARG A 446 -0.45 27.23 12.95
N GLY A 447 0.06 27.42 11.74
CA GLY A 447 -0.16 26.52 10.60
C GLY A 447 0.72 25.26 10.64
N SER A 448 1.66 25.19 11.57
CA SER A 448 2.58 24.06 11.77
C SER A 448 1.88 22.71 11.97
N VAL A 449 0.75 22.71 12.67
CA VAL A 449 -0.06 21.50 12.88
C VAL A 449 -0.51 20.94 11.54
N LEU A 450 -1.08 21.77 10.65
CA LEU A 450 -1.54 21.33 9.33
C LEU A 450 -0.40 20.80 8.46
N ARG A 451 0.82 21.32 8.61
CA ARG A 451 2.01 20.78 7.92
C ARG A 451 2.41 19.39 8.44
N LEU A 452 2.27 19.13 9.74
CA LEU A 452 2.58 17.83 10.35
C LEU A 452 1.51 16.77 10.04
N ILE A 453 0.23 17.09 10.21
CA ILE A 453 -0.87 16.10 10.06
C ILE A 453 -1.56 16.13 8.69
N GLY A 454 -1.40 17.21 7.93
CA GLY A 454 -2.06 17.42 6.64
C GLY A 454 -3.26 18.36 6.76
N ALA A 455 -3.52 19.12 5.70
CA ALA A 455 -4.68 20.01 5.64
C ALA A 455 -5.98 19.22 5.34
N PRO A 456 -7.13 19.70 5.84
CA PRO A 456 -8.42 19.11 5.50
C PRO A 456 -8.76 19.31 4.00
N PRO A 457 -9.66 18.50 3.41
CA PRO A 457 -10.00 18.58 1.99
C PRO A 457 -10.50 19.96 1.52
N SER A 458 -10.95 20.81 2.43
CA SER A 458 -11.40 22.18 2.16
C SER A 458 -10.26 23.20 2.00
N TYR A 459 -8.99 22.81 2.18
CA TYR A 459 -7.81 23.69 2.12
C TYR A 459 -6.90 23.38 0.92
N ASN A 460 -6.28 24.43 0.35
CA ASN A 460 -5.27 24.28 -0.69
C ASN A 460 -4.02 23.55 -0.13
N GLY A 461 -3.52 22.55 -0.87
CA GLY A 461 -2.40 21.68 -0.42
C GLY A 461 -2.83 20.41 0.32
N HIS A 462 -4.13 20.07 0.34
CA HIS A 462 -4.62 18.83 0.97
C HIS A 462 -4.12 17.54 0.29
N GLU A 463 -3.65 17.60 -0.96
CA GLU A 463 -3.24 16.40 -1.69
C GLU A 463 -1.97 15.75 -1.11
N ASP A 464 -1.01 16.55 -0.67
CA ASP A 464 0.34 16.11 -0.23
C ASP A 464 0.35 15.35 1.11
N GLY A 465 -0.74 15.39 1.87
CA GLY A 465 -0.83 14.79 3.21
C GLY A 465 0.05 15.51 4.24
N GLY A 466 0.13 14.96 5.47
CA GLY A 466 0.97 15.53 6.53
C GLY A 466 2.40 15.01 6.49
N GLN A 467 3.39 15.87 6.76
CA GLN A 467 4.80 15.46 6.77
C GLN A 467 5.12 14.38 7.79
N LEU A 468 4.42 14.38 8.94
CA LEU A 468 4.56 13.36 9.97
C LEU A 468 3.70 12.15 9.64
N THR A 469 2.40 12.37 9.41
CA THR A 469 1.42 11.30 9.20
C THR A 469 1.74 10.44 7.98
N GLU A 470 2.18 11.02 6.85
CA GLU A 470 2.53 10.26 5.66
C GLU A 470 3.84 9.46 5.82
N LYS A 471 4.85 10.03 6.49
CA LYS A 471 6.13 9.32 6.73
C LYS A 471 5.92 8.09 7.61
N ILE A 472 5.11 8.23 8.67
CA ILE A 472 4.84 7.13 9.60
C ILE A 472 3.87 6.13 9.00
N ARG A 473 2.85 6.56 8.25
CA ARG A 473 1.97 5.65 7.52
C ARG A 473 2.74 4.75 6.55
N ARG A 474 3.78 5.29 5.89
CA ARG A 474 4.66 4.51 5.00
C ARG A 474 5.71 3.68 5.75
N ARG A 475 6.09 4.10 6.96
CA ARG A 475 7.13 3.48 7.80
C ARG A 475 6.70 3.50 9.28
N PRO A 476 5.82 2.57 9.68
CA PRO A 476 5.29 2.55 11.04
C PRO A 476 6.33 2.20 12.11
N TYR A 477 7.51 1.71 11.69
CA TYR A 477 8.64 1.28 12.54
C TYR A 477 9.75 2.29 12.33
N SER A 478 9.85 3.23 13.25
CA SER A 478 10.84 4.29 13.14
C SER A 478 11.15 4.90 14.49
N VAL A 479 12.33 5.50 14.57
CA VAL A 479 12.65 6.46 15.62
C VAL A 479 12.27 7.84 15.07
N ILE A 480 11.38 8.53 15.75
CA ILE A 480 10.96 9.88 15.41
C ILE A 480 11.72 10.84 16.31
N LEU A 481 12.48 11.75 15.70
CA LEU A 481 13.28 12.74 16.42
C LEU A 481 12.72 14.14 16.17
N PHE A 482 12.13 14.74 17.21
CA PHE A 482 11.73 16.14 17.26
C PHE A 482 12.86 16.94 17.89
N ASP A 483 13.69 17.59 17.06
CA ASP A 483 14.85 18.35 17.51
C ASP A 483 14.44 19.77 17.93
N GLU A 484 15.01 20.27 19.04
CA GLU A 484 14.74 21.62 19.58
C GLU A 484 13.26 21.89 19.89
N VAL A 485 12.61 20.93 20.55
CA VAL A 485 11.16 20.92 20.80
C VAL A 485 10.66 22.14 21.60
N GLU A 486 11.54 22.80 22.36
CA GLU A 486 11.22 24.04 23.08
C GLU A 486 10.82 25.21 22.17
N LYS A 487 11.20 25.15 20.88
CA LYS A 487 10.90 26.21 19.89
C LYS A 487 9.57 26.01 19.17
N ALA A 488 8.95 24.84 19.29
CA ALA A 488 7.70 24.53 18.60
C ALA A 488 6.55 25.42 19.10
N ASP A 489 5.57 25.69 18.21
CA ASP A 489 4.32 26.31 18.61
C ASP A 489 3.58 25.46 19.67
N PRO A 490 2.95 26.06 20.71
CA PRO A 490 2.22 25.32 21.73
C PRO A 490 1.12 24.38 21.19
N SER A 491 0.54 24.66 20.03
CA SER A 491 -0.44 23.77 19.39
C SER A 491 0.18 22.45 18.90
N VAL A 492 1.44 22.47 18.49
CA VAL A 492 2.21 21.26 18.14
C VAL A 492 2.48 20.43 19.38
N LEU A 493 2.79 21.06 20.51
CA LEU A 493 2.99 20.34 21.79
C LEU A 493 1.70 19.64 22.25
N ASN A 494 0.53 20.28 22.08
CA ASN A 494 -0.75 19.63 22.39
C ASN A 494 -1.02 18.41 21.49
N LEU A 495 -0.64 18.48 20.21
CA LEU A 495 -0.70 17.33 19.30
C LEU A 495 0.19 16.18 19.79
N PHE A 496 1.37 16.48 20.34
CA PHE A 496 2.24 15.45 20.92
C PHE A 496 1.64 14.81 22.16
N VAL A 497 0.92 15.55 23.02
CA VAL A 497 0.18 14.95 24.14
C VAL A 497 -0.81 13.89 23.64
N GLN A 498 -1.62 14.24 22.62
CA GLN A 498 -2.56 13.28 22.01
C GLN A 498 -1.83 12.05 21.44
N LEU A 499 -0.73 12.28 20.72
CA LEU A 499 0.08 11.22 20.14
C LEU A 499 0.64 10.27 21.21
N LEU A 500 1.09 10.80 22.34
CA LEU A 500 1.65 10.01 23.44
C LEU A 500 0.57 9.25 24.22
N ASP A 501 -0.65 9.76 24.26
CA ASP A 501 -1.78 9.12 24.96
C ASP A 501 -2.36 7.94 24.16
N ASP A 502 -2.76 8.20 22.92
CA ASP A 502 -3.52 7.24 22.12
C ASP A 502 -2.64 6.39 21.20
N GLY A 503 -1.37 6.79 21.03
CA GLY A 503 -0.43 6.20 20.07
C GLY A 503 -0.92 6.30 18.62
N VAL A 504 -1.83 7.23 18.35
CA VAL A 504 -2.54 7.35 17.08
C VAL A 504 -2.81 8.82 16.79
N LEU A 505 -2.64 9.22 15.53
CA LEU A 505 -3.06 10.53 15.05
C LEU A 505 -4.01 10.42 13.87
N THR A 506 -4.97 11.33 13.80
CA THR A 506 -5.85 11.46 12.63
C THR A 506 -5.28 12.54 11.71
N ASP A 507 -5.08 12.18 10.44
CA ASP A 507 -4.59 13.11 9.42
C ASP A 507 -5.68 14.09 8.95
N GLY A 508 -5.30 15.09 8.16
CA GLY A 508 -6.27 16.07 7.62
C GLY A 508 -7.42 15.46 6.81
N LYS A 509 -7.24 14.27 6.24
CA LYS A 509 -8.26 13.55 5.44
C LYS A 509 -9.15 12.64 6.30
N GLY A 510 -8.97 12.63 7.62
CA GLY A 510 -9.71 11.76 8.54
C GLY A 510 -9.18 10.33 8.61
N ARG A 511 -7.98 10.07 8.08
CA ARG A 511 -7.34 8.75 8.14
C ARG A 511 -6.54 8.63 9.42
N THR A 512 -6.70 7.52 10.10
CA THR A 512 -6.01 7.19 11.35
C THR A 512 -4.61 6.62 11.05
N VAL A 513 -3.57 7.16 11.67
CA VAL A 513 -2.17 6.73 11.54
C VAL A 513 -1.66 6.21 12.89
N ASP A 514 -1.12 5.00 12.90
CA ASP A 514 -0.64 4.30 14.09
C ASP A 514 0.85 4.60 14.37
N PHE A 515 1.14 4.97 15.62
CA PHE A 515 2.46 5.29 16.16
C PHE A 515 2.89 4.34 17.29
N LYS A 516 2.09 3.33 17.63
CA LYS A 516 2.37 2.39 18.74
C LYS A 516 3.69 1.63 18.57
N ASN A 517 4.15 1.50 17.33
CA ASN A 517 5.40 0.82 17.00
C ASN A 517 6.58 1.78 16.72
N THR A 518 6.43 3.04 17.13
CA THR A 518 7.47 4.07 16.98
C THR A 518 8.15 4.33 18.31
N ILE A 519 9.38 4.86 18.24
CA ILE A 519 10.04 5.47 19.39
C ILE A 519 10.08 6.96 19.18
N ILE A 520 9.52 7.73 20.09
CA ILE A 520 9.45 9.18 20.01
C ILE A 520 10.55 9.78 20.89
N ILE A 521 11.42 10.58 20.29
CA ILE A 521 12.49 11.29 20.98
C ILE A 521 12.30 12.77 20.72
N MET A 522 12.20 13.55 21.78
CA MET A 522 12.21 14.99 21.75
C MET A 522 13.53 15.47 22.33
N THR A 523 14.24 16.38 21.67
CA THR A 523 15.45 16.98 22.23
C THR A 523 15.17 18.41 22.66
N SER A 524 15.81 18.84 23.74
CA SER A 524 15.80 20.24 24.14
C SER A 524 17.16 20.66 24.69
N ASN A 525 17.54 21.90 24.44
CA ASN A 525 18.74 22.51 25.04
C ASN A 525 18.41 23.33 26.31
N LEU A 526 17.16 23.27 26.78
CA LEU A 526 16.71 24.02 27.95
C LEU A 526 17.53 23.66 29.20
N GLY A 527 18.08 24.67 29.87
CA GLY A 527 18.82 24.54 31.13
C GLY A 527 20.24 23.98 30.99
N ALA A 528 20.70 23.74 29.76
CA ALA A 528 22.02 23.18 29.51
C ALA A 528 23.17 24.04 30.08
N GLU A 529 22.96 25.35 30.24
CA GLU A 529 23.91 26.26 30.87
C GLU A 529 24.21 25.87 32.33
N HIS A 530 23.22 25.38 33.08
CA HIS A 530 23.39 24.98 34.49
C HIS A 530 24.26 23.73 34.61
N LEU A 531 24.07 22.76 33.70
CA LEU A 531 24.89 21.54 33.65
C LEU A 531 26.35 21.87 33.34
N THR A 532 26.57 22.82 32.43
CA THR A 532 27.92 23.25 32.06
C THR A 532 28.58 24.03 33.21
N ALA A 533 27.83 24.87 33.91
CA ALA A 533 28.31 25.58 35.10
C ALA A 533 28.64 24.61 36.26
N GLY A 534 27.81 23.60 36.50
CA GLY A 534 28.05 22.57 37.51
C GLY A 534 29.34 21.79 37.24
N MET A 535 29.58 21.38 35.99
CA MET A 535 30.84 20.73 35.60
C MET A 535 32.07 21.64 35.79
N ALA A 536 31.92 22.96 35.60
CA ALA A 536 32.98 23.93 35.81
C ALA A 536 33.27 24.22 37.31
N GLY A 537 32.56 23.57 38.24
CA GLY A 537 32.74 23.70 39.68
C GLY A 537 31.81 24.74 40.34
N ASN A 538 30.87 25.33 39.61
CA ASN A 538 29.90 26.29 40.16
C ASN A 538 28.69 25.57 40.79
N GLY A 539 28.93 24.72 41.79
CA GLY A 539 27.90 23.94 42.50
C GLY A 539 28.00 22.42 42.26
N THR A 540 27.07 21.66 42.83
CA THR A 540 26.98 20.21 42.60
C THR A 540 26.20 19.89 41.32
N MET A 541 26.51 18.75 40.70
CA MET A 541 25.78 18.31 39.50
C MET A 541 24.31 18.02 39.79
N GLU A 542 23.99 17.56 41.01
CA GLU A 542 22.61 17.35 41.46
C GLU A 542 21.83 18.67 41.48
N ALA A 543 22.40 19.74 42.05
CA ALA A 543 21.75 21.05 42.06
C ALA A 543 21.57 21.59 40.63
N ALA A 544 22.51 21.34 39.72
CA ALA A 544 22.38 21.71 38.32
C ALA A 544 21.24 20.93 37.62
N ARG A 545 21.07 19.63 37.91
CA ARG A 545 19.94 18.81 37.41
C ARG A 545 18.60 19.36 37.92
N ASP A 546 18.51 19.75 39.18
CA ASP A 546 17.29 20.34 39.74
C ASP A 546 16.90 21.66 39.04
N LEU A 547 17.89 22.51 38.74
CA LEU A 547 17.67 23.75 37.99
C LEU A 547 17.18 23.49 36.56
N VAL A 548 17.72 22.47 35.88
CA VAL A 548 17.23 22.03 34.56
C VAL A 548 15.78 21.59 34.66
N MET A 549 15.45 20.72 35.62
CA MET A 549 14.09 20.23 35.80
C MET A 549 13.10 21.33 36.14
N HIS A 550 13.52 22.33 36.92
CA HIS A 550 12.71 23.51 37.19
C HIS A 550 12.38 24.30 35.91
N GLN A 551 13.35 24.49 35.02
CA GLN A 551 13.10 25.15 33.72
C GLN A 551 12.17 24.32 32.82
N VAL A 552 12.35 23.00 32.79
CA VAL A 552 11.49 22.07 32.02
C VAL A 552 10.05 22.16 32.49
N GLN A 553 9.79 22.13 33.80
CA GLN A 553 8.46 22.26 34.37
C GLN A 553 7.81 23.63 34.13
N LYS A 554 8.64 24.67 33.96
CA LYS A 554 8.17 26.02 33.61
C LYS A 554 7.78 26.15 32.14
N HIS A 555 8.52 25.49 31.24
CA HIS A 555 8.33 25.60 29.79
C HIS A 555 7.30 24.61 29.26
N PHE A 556 7.40 23.35 29.65
CA PHE A 556 6.50 22.29 29.22
C PHE A 556 5.38 22.07 30.23
N LYS A 557 4.16 21.88 29.72
CA LYS A 557 3.02 21.55 30.58
C LYS A 557 3.25 20.21 31.29
N PRO A 558 2.78 20.06 32.54
CA PRO A 558 2.88 18.78 33.27
C PRO A 558 2.28 17.59 32.50
N GLU A 559 1.22 17.86 31.72
CA GLU A 559 0.58 16.88 30.83
C GLU A 559 1.58 16.21 29.88
N LEU A 560 2.47 16.97 29.24
CA LEU A 560 3.47 16.41 28.33
C LEU A 560 4.51 15.60 29.10
N CYS A 561 5.05 16.17 30.18
CA CYS A 561 6.10 15.55 30.99
C CYS A 561 5.66 14.20 31.59
N ASN A 562 4.42 14.12 32.09
CA ASN A 562 3.88 12.92 32.72
C ASN A 562 3.57 11.78 31.73
N ARG A 563 3.58 12.05 30.42
CA ARG A 563 3.38 11.07 29.34
C ARG A 563 4.69 10.60 28.70
N MET A 564 5.81 11.22 29.09
CA MET A 564 7.12 10.72 28.70
C MET A 564 7.41 9.42 29.45
N SER A 565 7.96 8.44 28.75
CA SER A 565 8.47 7.22 29.36
C SER A 565 9.62 7.54 30.30
N GLU A 566 10.54 8.41 29.87
CA GLU A 566 11.64 8.93 30.68
C GLU A 566 12.02 10.35 30.24
N ILE A 567 12.40 11.20 31.20
CA ILE A 567 13.11 12.46 30.95
C ILE A 567 14.59 12.21 31.21
N VAL A 568 15.42 12.37 30.19
CA VAL A 568 16.81 11.94 30.19
C VAL A 568 17.73 13.15 30.11
N ILE A 569 18.54 13.36 31.15
CA ILE A 569 19.52 14.45 31.21
C ILE A 569 20.87 13.92 30.70
N PHE A 570 21.43 14.62 29.70
CA PHE A 570 22.75 14.37 29.15
C PHE A 570 23.75 15.31 29.77
N GLU A 571 24.81 14.75 30.33
CA GLU A 571 25.85 15.52 30.99
C GLU A 571 26.86 16.08 29.98
N PRO A 572 27.47 17.24 30.27
CA PRO A 572 28.57 17.75 29.47
C PRO A 572 29.75 16.75 29.43
N LEU A 573 30.40 16.65 28.28
CA LEU A 573 31.44 15.65 28.06
C LEU A 573 32.77 16.08 28.68
N SER A 574 33.36 15.21 29.50
CA SER A 574 34.72 15.41 30.01
C SER A 574 35.77 15.30 28.90
N ARG A 575 36.97 15.83 29.15
CA ARG A 575 38.08 15.78 28.19
C ARG A 575 38.42 14.33 27.78
N ASP A 576 38.42 13.40 28.72
CA ASP A 576 38.71 11.99 28.45
C ASP A 576 37.64 11.35 27.54
N LYS A 577 36.36 11.67 27.79
CA LYS A 577 35.25 11.20 26.95
C LYS A 577 35.28 11.81 25.56
N LEU A 578 35.68 13.08 25.43
CA LEU A 578 35.91 13.68 24.13
C LEU A 578 37.06 13.00 23.38
N LYS A 579 38.15 12.63 24.05
CA LYS A 579 39.27 11.88 23.45
C LYS A 579 38.80 10.54 22.87
N GLU A 580 37.97 9.80 23.60
CA GLU A 580 37.34 8.57 23.11
C GLU A 580 36.48 8.83 21.86
N ILE A 581 35.71 9.93 21.84
CA ILE A 581 34.93 10.33 20.66
C ILE A 581 35.82 10.69 19.47
N VAL A 582 36.94 11.39 19.67
CA VAL A 582 37.92 11.67 18.60
C VAL A 582 38.42 10.35 18.01
N LYS A 583 38.76 9.36 18.85
CA LYS A 583 39.18 8.02 18.41
C LYS A 583 38.12 7.36 17.52
N ILE A 584 36.85 7.39 17.92
CA ILE A 584 35.74 6.80 17.13
C ILE A 584 35.58 7.53 15.79
N GLN A 585 35.60 8.86 15.77
CA GLN A 585 35.47 9.65 14.52
C GLN A 585 36.67 9.40 13.59
N MET A 586 37.87 9.30 14.14
CA MET A 586 39.07 9.01 13.35
C MET A 586 39.03 7.60 12.75
N LYS A 587 38.58 6.59 13.50
CA LYS A 587 38.35 5.23 12.95
C LYS A 587 37.39 5.24 11.76
N ARG A 588 36.32 6.06 11.81
CA ARG A 588 35.39 6.22 10.67
C ARG A 588 36.06 6.85 9.44
N ILE A 589 36.98 7.80 9.64
CA ILE A 589 37.79 8.39 8.57
C ILE A 589 38.74 7.34 7.98
N VAL A 590 39.45 6.60 8.82
CA VAL A 590 40.34 5.50 8.41
C VAL A 590 39.59 4.47 7.55
N ALA A 591 38.41 4.02 7.98
CA ALA A 591 37.59 3.08 7.22
C ALA A 591 37.15 3.64 5.85
N ARG A 592 36.80 4.93 5.78
CA ARG A 592 36.42 5.60 4.52
C ARG A 592 37.60 5.80 3.57
N VAL A 593 38.80 6.00 4.09
CA VAL A 593 40.02 6.11 3.29
C VAL A 593 40.46 4.72 2.81
N ALA A 594 40.32 3.70 3.66
CA ALA A 594 40.58 2.31 3.31
C ALA A 594 39.68 1.79 2.18
N SER A 595 38.43 2.23 2.08
CA SER A 595 37.56 1.88 0.94
C SER A 595 38.02 2.45 -0.41
N LYS A 596 39.01 3.36 -0.41
CA LYS A 596 39.72 3.83 -1.62
C LYS A 596 41.09 3.16 -1.81
N GLY A 597 41.35 2.06 -1.10
CA GLY A 597 42.59 1.29 -1.17
C GLY A 597 43.81 1.97 -0.52
N ILE A 598 43.59 2.92 0.40
CA ILE A 598 44.67 3.65 1.09
C ILE A 598 44.71 3.25 2.56
N CYS A 599 45.89 2.89 3.06
CA CYS A 599 46.08 2.59 4.48
C CYS A 599 46.32 3.88 5.25
N LEU A 600 45.52 4.17 6.28
CA LEU A 600 45.68 5.35 7.13
C LEU A 600 45.98 4.93 8.57
N SER A 601 47.07 5.44 9.12
CA SER A 601 47.45 5.27 10.53
C SER A 601 47.52 6.62 11.24
N VAL A 602 47.14 6.66 12.52
CA VAL A 602 47.06 7.90 13.30
C VAL A 602 47.65 7.66 14.68
N SER A 603 48.60 8.49 15.10
CA SER A 603 49.23 8.39 16.41
C SER A 603 48.33 8.92 17.54
N ASP A 604 48.56 8.49 18.79
CA ASP A 604 47.88 9.07 19.95
C ASP A 604 48.23 10.56 20.15
N ALA A 605 49.42 11.00 19.72
CA ALA A 605 49.83 12.40 19.76
C ALA A 605 49.00 13.27 18.80
N ALA A 606 48.74 12.78 17.58
CA ALA A 606 47.86 13.45 16.63
C ALA A 606 46.42 13.60 17.19
N LEU A 607 45.93 12.60 17.93
CA LEU A 607 44.61 12.68 18.57
C LEU A 607 44.56 13.75 19.68
N GLU A 608 45.65 13.95 20.43
CA GLU A 608 45.75 15.05 21.40
C GLU A 608 45.72 16.42 20.71
N VAL A 609 46.40 16.56 19.56
CA VAL A 609 46.34 17.79 18.75
C VAL A 609 44.90 18.09 18.31
N VAL A 610 44.19 17.07 17.79
CA VAL A 610 42.78 17.24 17.42
C VAL A 610 41.95 17.68 18.62
N LEU A 611 42.15 17.04 19.78
CA LEU A 611 41.41 17.37 20.98
C LEU A 611 41.70 18.79 21.45
N SER A 612 42.96 19.23 21.52
CA SER A 612 43.32 20.57 21.98
C SER A 612 42.78 21.67 21.08
N GLU A 613 42.81 21.47 19.76
CA GLU A 613 42.39 22.47 18.77
C GLU A 613 40.87 22.51 18.54
N SER A 614 40.15 21.45 18.93
CA SER A 614 38.69 21.35 18.75
C SER A 614 37.88 21.34 20.04
N TYR A 615 38.51 21.34 21.21
CA TYR A 615 37.82 21.32 22.49
C TYR A 615 36.97 22.58 22.69
N ASN A 616 35.68 22.39 22.94
CA ASN A 616 34.79 23.47 23.36
C ASN A 616 33.73 22.92 24.34
N PRO A 617 33.75 23.32 25.62
CA PRO A 617 32.80 22.86 26.64
C PRO A 617 31.33 23.12 26.27
N MET A 618 31.04 24.24 25.60
CA MET A 618 29.67 24.66 25.28
C MET A 618 29.04 23.88 24.11
N TYR A 619 29.87 23.38 23.19
CA TYR A 619 29.43 22.72 21.95
C TYR A 619 29.74 21.22 21.89
N GLY A 620 30.27 20.64 22.98
CA GLY A 620 30.56 19.22 23.11
C GLY A 620 31.44 18.69 21.97
N ALA A 621 31.05 17.55 21.39
CA ALA A 621 31.80 16.91 20.30
C ALA A 621 31.55 17.50 18.90
N ARG A 622 30.66 18.50 18.76
CA ARG A 622 30.31 19.06 17.43
C ARG A 622 31.50 19.72 16.72
N PRO A 623 32.36 20.53 17.39
CA PRO A 623 33.53 21.13 16.75
C PRO A 623 34.55 20.10 16.28
N VAL A 624 34.72 18.99 17.01
CA VAL A 624 35.64 17.88 16.65
C VAL A 624 35.38 17.42 15.22
N LYS A 625 34.12 17.10 14.90
CA LYS A 625 33.74 16.62 13.56
C LYS A 625 34.03 17.65 12.49
N ARG A 626 33.72 18.93 12.74
CA ARG A 626 33.97 20.02 11.79
C ARG A 626 35.47 20.22 11.57
N TRP A 627 36.27 20.15 12.63
CA TRP A 627 37.71 20.30 12.59
C TRP A 627 38.36 19.14 11.83
N LEU A 628 37.97 17.89 12.09
CA LEU A 628 38.44 16.72 11.36
C LEU A 628 38.09 16.80 9.86
N LEU A 629 36.88 17.24 9.52
CA LEU A 629 36.51 17.47 8.12
C LEU A 629 37.41 18.51 7.47
N LYS A 630 37.64 19.64 8.15
CA LYS A 630 38.40 20.76 7.60
C LYS A 630 39.90 20.46 7.46
N ASN A 631 40.53 19.83 8.46
CA ASN A 631 41.98 19.72 8.55
C ASN A 631 42.53 18.31 8.30
N VAL A 632 41.67 17.28 8.26
CA VAL A 632 42.12 15.90 7.95
C VAL A 632 41.55 15.46 6.62
N MET A 633 40.22 15.54 6.45
CA MET A 633 39.60 15.09 5.20
C MET A 633 39.94 15.99 4.01
N THR A 634 40.00 17.31 4.20
CA THR A 634 40.41 18.24 3.12
C THR A 634 41.82 17.93 2.65
N ASP A 635 42.79 17.87 3.56
CA ASP A 635 44.21 17.61 3.25
C ASP A 635 44.38 16.25 2.55
N LEU A 636 43.76 15.18 3.07
CA LEU A 636 43.76 13.89 2.39
C LEU A 636 43.11 13.94 1.00
N SER A 637 42.07 14.75 0.81
CA SER A 637 41.41 14.92 -0.49
C SER A 637 42.27 15.71 -1.47
N GLU A 638 42.97 16.75 -1.01
CA GLU A 638 43.92 17.51 -1.82
C GLU A 638 45.11 16.63 -2.23
N MET A 639 45.66 15.84 -1.31
CA MET A 639 46.73 14.88 -1.60
C MET A 639 46.31 13.83 -2.64
N LEU A 640 45.06 13.37 -2.58
CA LEU A 640 44.47 12.46 -3.56
C LEU A 640 44.33 13.11 -4.94
N VAL A 641 43.76 14.32 -5.00
CA VAL A 641 43.54 15.05 -6.27
C VAL A 641 44.87 15.44 -6.93
N ASN A 642 45.87 15.80 -6.14
CA ASN A 642 47.20 16.17 -6.63
C ASN A 642 48.09 14.94 -6.96
N GLY A 643 47.59 13.71 -6.83
CA GLY A 643 48.34 12.47 -7.12
C GLY A 643 49.49 12.16 -6.15
N GLN A 644 49.51 12.82 -4.98
CA GLN A 644 50.50 12.56 -3.93
C GLN A 644 50.20 11.25 -3.20
N VAL A 645 48.91 10.96 -2.99
CA VAL A 645 48.39 9.70 -2.45
C VAL A 645 47.62 8.98 -3.56
N VAL A 646 47.94 7.71 -3.79
CA VAL A 646 47.29 6.84 -4.79
C VAL A 646 46.83 5.55 -4.13
N GLU A 647 46.08 4.73 -4.87
CA GLU A 647 45.70 3.40 -4.39
C GLU A 647 46.96 2.59 -4.02
N GLY A 648 46.94 1.93 -2.86
CA GLY A 648 48.09 1.22 -2.29
C GLY A 648 49.05 2.08 -1.45
N SER A 649 48.88 3.41 -1.40
CA SER A 649 49.64 4.28 -0.50
C SER A 649 49.34 4.00 0.98
N SER A 650 50.34 4.21 1.83
CA SER A 650 50.18 4.28 3.28
C SER A 650 50.42 5.70 3.77
N VAL A 651 49.47 6.26 4.52
CA VAL A 651 49.56 7.60 5.10
C VAL A 651 49.60 7.46 6.63
N SER A 652 50.57 8.11 7.27
CA SER A 652 50.62 8.27 8.73
C SER A 652 50.35 9.72 9.10
N ILE A 653 49.47 9.91 10.09
CA ILE A 653 49.18 11.21 10.70
C ILE A 653 49.80 11.24 12.09
N ASP A 654 50.70 12.20 12.31
CA ASP A 654 51.34 12.45 13.60
C ASP A 654 51.24 13.92 14.02
N ALA A 655 51.64 14.25 15.25
CA ALA A 655 51.74 15.61 15.74
C ALA A 655 53.05 16.27 15.26
N ALA A 656 52.96 17.50 14.77
CA ALA A 656 54.11 18.37 14.54
C ALA A 656 54.42 19.22 15.79
N ASP A 657 55.64 19.74 15.88
CA ASP A 657 56.11 20.56 17.01
C ASP A 657 55.29 21.86 17.22
N ASP A 658 54.56 22.32 16.21
CA ASP A 658 53.75 23.54 16.21
C ASP A 658 52.25 23.32 16.50
N ARG A 659 51.88 22.17 17.10
CA ARG A 659 50.48 21.74 17.31
C ARG A 659 49.67 21.60 16.01
N ARG A 660 50.33 21.34 14.88
CA ARG A 660 49.66 20.93 13.64
C ARG A 660 49.74 19.43 13.42
N LEU A 661 48.95 18.95 12.48
CA LEU A 661 49.06 17.57 12.00
C LEU A 661 50.14 17.49 10.92
N LYS A 662 50.98 16.48 11.03
CA LYS A 662 51.96 16.10 10.01
C LYS A 662 51.44 14.87 9.28
N PHE A 663 51.42 14.94 7.96
CA PHE A 663 51.04 13.83 7.09
C PHE A 663 52.29 13.28 6.42
N GLU A 664 52.59 12.01 6.63
CA GLU A 664 53.69 11.32 5.95
C GLU A 664 53.11 10.26 5.00
N VAL A 665 53.51 10.33 3.73
CA VAL A 665 53.02 9.43 2.69
C VAL A 665 54.13 8.49 2.28
N VAL A 666 53.92 7.19 2.52
CA VAL A 666 54.77 6.12 2.02
C VAL A 666 54.08 5.50 0.81
N LYS A 667 54.64 5.74 -0.38
CA LYS A 667 54.21 5.03 -1.60
C LYS A 667 54.80 3.62 -1.54
N LYS A 668 53.95 2.59 -1.65
CA LYS A 668 54.47 1.27 -2.02
C LYS A 668 55.00 1.38 -3.45
N VAL A 669 56.32 1.38 -3.59
CA VAL A 669 56.97 1.13 -4.88
C VAL A 669 56.62 -0.31 -5.25
N HIS A 670 56.08 -0.50 -6.46
CA HIS A 670 55.83 -1.82 -7.01
C HIS A 670 57.10 -2.64 -7.13
#